data_AF-A0A9E7I1Q0-F1
#
_entry.id   AF-A0A9E7I1Q0-F1
#
_cell.length_a   1.000
_cell.length_b   1.000
_cell.length_c   1.000
_cell.angle_alpha   90.00
_cell.angle_beta   90.00
_cell.angle_gamma   90.00
#
_symmetry.space_group_name_H-M   'P 1'
#
loop_
_entity.id
_entity.type
_entity.pdbx_description
1 polymer ?
#
loop_
_entity_poly.entity_id
_entity_poly.type
_entity_poly.pdbx_seq_one_letter_code
_entity_poly.pdbx_strand_id
1 'polypeptide(L)'
;MDSFDSFPRPQSADGPATILAIGTANPANVMDQMEYADYYFRITNAEDKTELKRKFKRICEKSTIKKRHMSLTEEILKKNPSLCEYMAPSFDARQQIVLEEVPRLAKEAAAKAIKEWGRPTSDITHLPVNMASLHAMRKAQRARGPATIMAIGTANPPNLYEQSTYPDYYFRVTNSEHMQELKHKFQRICEKTMVKRRYLYLTEEILKERPKLCSYMEPSFDDRQDIVVEEVPKLAKEAATKAIKEWGRSMSDITHLVFCSISGIDMPGADYRLAKLLGLPLSVNRIMLYSQACHMGAAMLRIAKDLAENNKGARVLVVSCEITVLSFRGPDEHDFQALAGQAGFGDGAAAVIVGADPIQGVEKSIYEIVSATQVTVPESEKAVGGHLREVGLTFYFFSQLPMIIADNIENSLTEAFKPLGITNWNDIFWVAHPGNWAIMDAIERRLGLQPEKLSTARHVFSEYGNMQSATVYFVLDEVRKRSVTQGQSTTGDGLRWGVLFGFGPGLSIETVVLRGNPIFEMMSAAQVTVPDCEKAVGGHLKEIGLTFHFMNQLPMLISNNLENCLLEAFKPLGITDWNEVFWVSHPGNWGIMDAIEKKVGLKQEKLRSSRHVFGEYGNMMSATVLFVMDDVRKRSAAEGRATTGDGLEWGVLFGFGPGLTIETV
;
A
#
# COMPACT_ATOMS: atom_id res chain seq x y z
N MET A 1 13.15 -42.41 12.00
CA MET A 1 14.51 -42.89 11.70
C MET A 1 14.42 -43.45 10.28
N ASP A 2 14.91 -42.83 9.22
CA ASP A 2 15.94 -41.79 9.09
C ASP A 2 15.67 -40.80 7.94
N SER A 3 16.38 -39.69 8.08
CA SER A 3 16.45 -38.41 7.36
C SER A 3 16.15 -38.35 5.84
N PHE A 4 15.24 -37.45 5.48
CA PHE A 4 15.14 -36.75 4.20
C PHE A 4 16.01 -35.48 4.19
N ASP A 5 17.31 -35.60 4.47
CA ASP A 5 18.28 -34.51 4.28
C ASP A 5 19.19 -34.87 3.10
N SER A 6 18.79 -34.48 1.88
CA SER A 6 19.73 -34.21 0.78
C SER A 6 19.00 -33.65 -0.45
N PHE A 7 18.56 -32.40 -0.35
CA PHE A 7 18.64 -31.51 -1.52
C PHE A 7 19.90 -30.65 -1.33
N PRO A 8 20.78 -30.52 -2.34
CA PRO A 8 21.97 -29.68 -2.22
C PRO A 8 21.55 -28.21 -2.02
N ARG A 9 21.86 -27.66 -0.85
CA ARG A 9 21.79 -26.21 -0.59
C ARG A 9 22.83 -25.51 -1.48
N PRO A 10 22.53 -24.35 -2.10
CA PRO A 10 23.54 -23.61 -2.85
C PRO A 10 24.67 -23.15 -1.91
N GLN A 11 25.89 -23.49 -2.28
CA GLN A 11 27.13 -23.18 -1.55
C GLN A 11 27.37 -21.67 -1.52
N SER A 12 27.67 -21.12 -0.34
CA SER A 12 28.02 -19.71 -0.15
C SER A 12 29.52 -19.50 -0.14
N ALA A 13 30.03 -18.48 -0.84
CA ALA A 13 31.47 -18.18 -0.95
C ALA A 13 31.99 -17.32 0.22
N ASP A 14 33.31 -17.37 0.50
CA ASP A 14 34.01 -16.75 1.63
C ASP A 14 34.89 -15.51 1.24
N GLY A 15 34.51 -14.67 0.25
CA GLY A 15 35.23 -13.41 -0.15
C GLY A 15 34.35 -12.24 -0.66
N PRO A 16 34.71 -10.94 -0.50
CA PRO A 16 33.87 -9.81 -0.95
C PRO A 16 33.49 -9.96 -2.43
N ALA A 17 32.29 -9.51 -2.83
CA ALA A 17 31.94 -9.42 -4.26
C ALA A 17 33.03 -8.60 -4.95
N THR A 18 33.77 -9.27 -5.83
CA THR A 18 34.88 -8.69 -6.55
C THR A 18 34.54 -8.77 -8.03
N ILE A 19 34.83 -7.72 -8.79
CA ILE A 19 34.78 -7.79 -10.25
C ILE A 19 35.93 -8.73 -10.67
N LEU A 20 35.59 -9.97 -11.03
CA LEU A 20 36.58 -10.98 -11.37
C LEU A 20 37.09 -10.85 -12.82
N ALA A 21 36.31 -10.20 -13.69
CA ALA A 21 36.63 -9.91 -15.08
C ALA A 21 35.69 -8.84 -15.64
N ILE A 22 36.12 -8.12 -16.69
CA ILE A 22 35.36 -7.07 -17.37
C ILE A 22 35.31 -7.35 -18.87
N GLY A 23 34.16 -7.80 -19.33
CA GLY A 23 33.89 -7.94 -20.75
C GLY A 23 33.28 -6.69 -21.35
N THR A 24 33.98 -6.04 -22.27
CA THR A 24 33.42 -4.94 -23.06
C THR A 24 33.24 -5.35 -24.52
N ALA A 25 32.03 -5.14 -25.05
CA ALA A 25 31.77 -5.21 -26.49
C ALA A 25 31.21 -3.89 -26.96
N ASN A 26 31.70 -3.44 -28.11
CA ASN A 26 31.17 -2.31 -28.82
C ASN A 26 30.82 -2.77 -30.23
N PRO A 27 29.86 -2.13 -30.91
CA PRO A 27 29.70 -2.29 -32.34
C PRO A 27 31.05 -2.16 -33.07
N ALA A 28 31.28 -3.06 -34.03
CA ALA A 28 32.50 -3.07 -34.84
C ALA A 28 32.62 -1.82 -35.72
N ASN A 29 31.49 -1.22 -36.07
CA ASN A 29 31.43 0.03 -36.80
C ASN A 29 31.79 1.19 -35.85
N VAL A 30 32.92 1.83 -36.13
CA VAL A 30 33.49 2.92 -35.34
C VAL A 30 33.69 4.13 -36.22
N MET A 31 33.33 5.30 -35.71
CA MET A 31 33.48 6.58 -36.38
C MET A 31 34.17 7.58 -35.47
N ASP A 32 35.01 8.44 -36.04
CA ASP A 32 35.55 9.57 -35.30
C ASP A 32 34.44 10.59 -34.99
N GLN A 33 34.45 11.15 -33.78
CA GLN A 33 33.45 12.13 -33.37
C GLN A 33 33.42 13.35 -34.31
N MET A 34 34.56 13.74 -34.87
CA MET A 34 34.68 14.90 -35.76
C MET A 34 34.10 14.62 -37.15
N GLU A 35 34.06 13.36 -37.56
CA GLU A 35 33.47 12.91 -38.83
C GLU A 35 31.96 12.64 -38.70
N TYR A 36 31.47 12.43 -37.48
CA TYR A 36 30.07 12.07 -37.24
C TYR A 36 29.08 13.13 -37.71
N ALA A 37 29.40 14.41 -37.55
CA ALA A 37 28.51 15.47 -38.02
C ALA A 37 28.36 15.45 -39.55
N ASP A 38 29.46 15.22 -40.28
CA ASP A 38 29.42 15.13 -41.73
C ASP A 38 28.71 13.86 -42.20
N TYR A 39 28.96 12.72 -41.53
CA TYR A 39 28.26 11.48 -41.77
C TYR A 39 26.74 11.56 -41.50
N TYR A 40 26.33 12.09 -40.35
CA TYR A 40 24.94 12.16 -39.93
C TYR A 40 24.09 12.96 -40.91
N PHE A 41 24.60 14.12 -41.34
CA PHE A 41 23.88 14.98 -42.29
C PHE A 41 23.84 14.38 -43.68
N ARG A 42 24.88 13.63 -44.09
CA ARG A 42 24.88 12.89 -45.37
C ARG A 42 23.86 11.76 -45.36
N ILE A 43 23.88 10.90 -44.34
CA ILE A 43 23.04 9.69 -44.30
C ILE A 43 21.54 10.01 -44.09
N THR A 44 21.24 11.16 -43.49
CA THR A 44 19.87 11.68 -43.32
C THR A 44 19.41 12.57 -44.47
N ASN A 45 20.19 12.67 -45.56
CA ASN A 45 19.91 13.54 -46.71
C ASN A 45 19.62 15.01 -46.30
N ALA A 46 20.33 15.52 -45.30
CA ALA A 46 20.12 16.82 -44.69
C ALA A 46 21.28 17.80 -44.95
N GLU A 47 22.14 17.53 -45.94
CA GLU A 47 23.34 18.33 -46.23
C GLU A 47 23.02 19.80 -46.60
N ASP A 48 21.81 20.07 -47.08
CA ASP A 48 21.27 21.39 -47.35
C ASP A 48 21.13 22.25 -46.07
N LYS A 49 21.00 21.63 -44.89
CA LYS A 49 20.84 22.30 -43.59
C LYS A 49 22.17 22.78 -43.00
N THR A 50 22.87 23.63 -43.74
CA THR A 50 24.26 24.07 -43.46
C THR A 50 24.46 24.73 -42.08
N GLU A 51 23.51 25.55 -41.60
CA GLU A 51 23.63 26.19 -40.29
C GLU A 51 23.46 25.18 -39.14
N LEU A 52 22.51 24.25 -39.27
CA LEU A 52 22.28 23.20 -38.30
C LEU A 52 23.48 22.25 -38.24
N LYS A 53 24.06 21.90 -39.40
CA LYS A 53 25.30 21.12 -39.51
C LYS A 53 26.46 21.78 -38.77
N ARG A 54 26.62 23.10 -38.92
CA ARG A 54 27.65 23.88 -38.21
C ARG A 54 27.44 23.88 -36.69
N LYS A 55 26.20 24.05 -36.22
CA LYS A 55 25.85 23.97 -34.79
C LYS A 55 26.15 22.57 -34.24
N PHE A 56 25.75 21.53 -34.98
CA PHE A 56 25.99 20.14 -34.59
C PHE A 56 27.47 19.78 -34.54
N LYS A 57 28.28 20.30 -35.47
CA LYS A 57 29.74 20.13 -35.45
C LYS A 57 30.37 20.75 -34.21
N ARG A 58 29.97 21.96 -33.81
CA ARG A 58 30.42 22.58 -32.54
C ARG A 58 30.02 21.77 -31.30
N ILE A 59 28.83 21.14 -31.33
CA ILE A 59 28.41 20.24 -30.24
C ILE A 59 29.33 19.01 -30.21
N CYS A 60 29.63 18.42 -31.37
CA CYS A 60 30.54 17.29 -31.46
C CYS A 60 31.96 17.62 -31.00
N GLU A 61 32.46 18.83 -31.30
CA GLU A 61 33.76 19.33 -30.85
C GLU A 61 33.83 19.50 -29.32
N LYS A 62 32.73 19.94 -28.70
CA LYS A 62 32.66 20.21 -27.25
C LYS A 62 32.31 18.98 -26.41
N SER A 63 31.86 17.89 -27.00
CA SER A 63 31.28 16.77 -26.25
C SER A 63 32.29 15.86 -25.55
N THR A 64 33.60 16.11 -25.67
CA THR A 64 34.73 15.28 -25.19
C THR A 64 34.76 13.82 -25.72
N ILE A 65 33.76 13.42 -26.50
CA ILE A 65 33.69 12.12 -27.19
C ILE A 65 34.77 12.08 -28.28
N LYS A 66 35.51 10.98 -28.36
CA LYS A 66 36.53 10.78 -29.41
C LYS A 66 36.04 9.86 -30.52
N LYS A 67 35.37 8.77 -30.15
CA LYS A 67 34.89 7.74 -31.07
C LYS A 67 33.45 7.36 -30.76
N ARG A 68 32.66 7.10 -31.78
CA ARG A 68 31.31 6.54 -31.68
C ARG A 68 31.30 5.13 -32.20
N HIS A 69 30.78 4.21 -31.40
CA HIS A 69 30.50 2.85 -31.81
C HIS A 69 28.99 2.75 -32.07
N MET A 70 28.59 2.33 -33.27
CA MET A 70 27.18 2.34 -33.67
C MET A 70 26.81 1.04 -34.37
N SER A 71 25.76 0.38 -33.90
CA SER A 71 25.18 -0.78 -34.62
C SER A 71 24.51 -0.37 -35.93
N LEU A 72 24.07 0.88 -36.05
CA LEU A 72 23.50 1.43 -37.28
C LEU A 72 24.61 1.69 -38.31
N THR A 73 24.88 0.71 -39.16
CA THR A 73 25.76 0.85 -40.33
C THR A 73 25.03 1.53 -41.48
N GLU A 74 25.76 2.09 -42.46
CA GLU A 74 25.14 2.61 -43.68
C GLU A 74 24.28 1.55 -44.39
N GLU A 75 24.68 0.27 -44.34
CA GLU A 75 23.91 -0.82 -44.94
C GLU A 75 22.55 -1.02 -44.24
N ILE A 76 22.53 -1.03 -42.91
CA ILE A 76 21.29 -1.14 -42.12
C ILE A 76 20.39 0.07 -42.37
N LEU A 77 20.98 1.27 -42.43
CA LEU A 77 20.25 2.50 -42.70
C LEU A 77 19.70 2.55 -44.14
N LYS A 78 20.44 2.04 -45.14
CA LYS A 78 19.95 1.89 -46.52
C LYS A 78 18.82 0.87 -46.64
N LYS A 79 18.87 -0.23 -45.87
CA LYS A 79 17.79 -1.22 -45.80
C LYS A 79 16.55 -0.71 -45.06
N ASN A 80 16.70 0.32 -44.22
CA ASN A 80 15.64 0.88 -43.38
C ASN A 80 15.59 2.41 -43.52
N PRO A 81 15.21 2.95 -44.70
CA PRO A 81 15.31 4.38 -44.99
C PRO A 81 14.47 5.27 -44.07
N SER A 82 13.36 4.75 -43.52
CA SER A 82 12.52 5.46 -42.54
C SER A 82 13.25 5.78 -41.22
N LEU A 83 14.39 5.15 -40.93
CA LEU A 83 15.24 5.54 -39.79
C LEU A 83 15.95 6.87 -40.00
N CYS A 84 16.17 7.26 -41.26
CA CYS A 84 16.91 8.45 -41.65
C CYS A 84 16.01 9.65 -41.95
N GLU A 85 14.70 9.43 -42.04
CA GLU A 85 13.70 10.44 -42.34
C GLU A 85 13.08 11.00 -41.04
N TYR A 86 12.91 12.32 -41.02
CA TYR A 86 12.36 13.01 -39.85
C TYR A 86 10.88 12.64 -39.68
N MET A 87 10.51 12.10 -38.52
CA MET A 87 9.14 11.69 -38.14
C MET A 87 8.54 10.52 -38.95
N ALA A 88 9.33 9.78 -39.72
CA ALA A 88 8.82 8.61 -40.44
C ALA A 88 8.57 7.42 -39.48
N PRO A 89 7.45 6.66 -39.65
CA PRO A 89 7.19 5.45 -38.88
C PRO A 89 8.31 4.42 -39.08
N SER A 90 8.96 4.04 -37.98
CA SER A 90 10.14 3.16 -38.01
C SER A 90 10.24 2.21 -36.82
N PHE A 91 9.18 2.05 -36.03
CA PHE A 91 9.19 1.28 -34.79
C PHE A 91 9.60 -0.18 -35.01
N ASP A 92 8.97 -0.90 -35.94
CA ASP A 92 9.26 -2.31 -36.19
C ASP A 92 10.69 -2.53 -36.69
N ALA A 93 11.18 -1.64 -37.55
CA ALA A 93 12.57 -1.66 -38.01
C ALA A 93 13.56 -1.45 -36.86
N ARG A 94 13.28 -0.52 -35.94
CA ARG A 94 14.10 -0.29 -34.73
C ARG A 94 14.07 -1.52 -33.83
N GLN A 95 12.90 -2.11 -33.61
CA GLN A 95 12.73 -3.28 -32.75
C GLN A 95 13.48 -4.48 -33.32
N GLN A 96 13.42 -4.70 -34.62
CA GLN A 96 14.13 -5.80 -35.29
C GLN A 96 15.65 -5.66 -35.15
N ILE A 97 16.20 -4.46 -35.33
CA ILE A 97 17.65 -4.20 -35.16
C ILE A 97 18.06 -4.44 -33.70
N VAL A 98 17.25 -4.01 -32.73
CA VAL A 98 17.52 -4.22 -31.30
C VAL A 98 17.52 -5.69 -30.93
N LEU A 99 16.53 -6.47 -31.41
CA LEU A 99 16.41 -7.91 -31.16
C LEU A 99 17.62 -8.70 -31.68
N GLU A 100 18.32 -8.21 -32.70
CA GLU A 100 19.51 -8.84 -33.26
C GLU A 100 20.82 -8.35 -32.59
N GLU A 101 21.00 -7.03 -32.50
CA GLU A 101 22.28 -6.44 -32.11
C GLU A 101 22.53 -6.48 -30.60
N VAL A 102 21.49 -6.36 -29.78
CA VAL A 102 21.65 -6.37 -28.32
C VAL A 102 22.11 -7.74 -27.82
N PRO A 103 21.46 -8.87 -28.19
CA PRO A 103 21.96 -10.19 -27.80
C PRO A 103 23.37 -10.47 -28.35
N ARG A 104 23.69 -10.00 -29.56
CA ARG A 104 25.01 -10.18 -30.17
C ARG A 104 26.12 -9.49 -29.35
N LEU A 105 25.94 -8.21 -29.01
CA LEU A 105 26.91 -7.46 -28.21
C LEU A 105 27.00 -8.00 -26.78
N ALA A 106 25.87 -8.36 -26.18
CA ALA A 106 25.83 -8.96 -24.85
C ALA A 106 26.62 -10.29 -24.82
N LYS A 107 26.44 -11.14 -25.84
CA LYS A 107 27.20 -12.39 -25.99
C LYS A 107 28.70 -12.14 -26.14
N GLU A 108 29.09 -11.15 -26.94
CA GLU A 108 30.50 -10.81 -27.15
C GLU A 108 31.16 -10.27 -25.87
N ALA A 109 30.46 -9.39 -25.14
CA ALA A 109 30.92 -8.87 -23.85
C ALA A 109 31.06 -10.02 -22.84
N ALA A 110 30.03 -10.86 -22.71
CA ALA A 110 30.07 -12.02 -21.82
C ALA A 110 31.23 -12.97 -22.18
N ALA A 111 31.44 -13.27 -23.47
CA ALA A 111 32.53 -14.13 -23.91
C ALA A 111 33.91 -13.54 -23.57
N LYS A 112 34.09 -12.22 -23.67
CA LYS A 112 35.33 -11.53 -23.25
C LYS A 112 35.53 -11.56 -21.74
N ALA A 113 34.47 -11.35 -20.95
CA ALA A 113 34.52 -11.46 -19.50
C ALA A 113 34.90 -12.90 -19.08
N ILE A 114 34.27 -13.90 -19.68
CA ILE A 114 34.54 -15.32 -19.43
C ILE A 114 35.99 -15.66 -19.78
N LYS A 115 36.48 -15.17 -20.92
CA LYS A 115 37.86 -15.38 -21.38
C LYS A 115 38.87 -14.74 -20.43
N GLU A 116 38.64 -13.50 -19.99
CA GLU A 116 39.49 -12.80 -19.02
C GLU A 116 39.47 -13.48 -17.65
N TRP A 117 38.30 -13.99 -17.25
CA TRP A 117 38.14 -14.73 -16.00
C TRP A 117 38.93 -16.04 -15.97
N GLY A 118 39.20 -16.65 -17.13
CA GLY A 118 40.14 -17.76 -17.29
C GLY A 118 39.67 -19.10 -16.70
N ARG A 119 38.39 -19.23 -16.32
CA ARG A 119 37.78 -20.45 -15.79
C ARG A 119 36.70 -21.02 -16.74
N PRO A 120 36.40 -22.33 -16.68
CA PRO A 120 35.33 -22.93 -17.46
C PRO A 120 33.98 -22.24 -17.24
N THR A 121 33.16 -22.12 -18.29
CA THR A 121 31.80 -21.53 -18.18
C THR A 121 30.88 -22.30 -17.22
N SER A 122 31.15 -23.59 -16.99
CA SER A 122 30.47 -24.40 -15.98
C SER A 122 30.66 -23.91 -14.54
N ASP A 123 31.71 -23.12 -14.28
CA ASP A 123 32.01 -22.57 -12.95
C ASP A 123 31.20 -21.31 -12.64
N ILE A 124 30.43 -20.80 -13.61
CA ILE A 124 29.50 -19.67 -13.43
C ILE A 124 28.23 -20.21 -12.78
N THR A 125 28.26 -20.36 -11.46
CA THR A 125 27.18 -20.99 -10.69
C THR A 125 26.08 -20.01 -10.25
N HIS A 126 26.21 -18.70 -10.57
CA HIS A 126 25.49 -17.52 -10.04
C HIS A 126 26.14 -16.89 -8.79
N LEU A 127 26.14 -15.54 -8.73
CA LEU A 127 26.92 -14.62 -7.85
C LEU A 127 26.69 -14.77 -6.32
N PRO A 128 27.72 -15.13 -5.50
CA PRO A 128 27.70 -14.68 -4.10
C PRO A 128 29.09 -14.49 -3.44
N VAL A 129 29.05 -14.03 -2.19
CA VAL A 129 30.01 -13.21 -1.44
C VAL A 129 30.26 -13.79 -0.03
N ASN A 130 31.43 -13.48 0.58
CA ASN A 130 31.91 -13.85 1.92
C ASN A 130 30.81 -13.79 2.96
N MET A 131 30.72 -14.77 3.86
CA MET A 131 29.54 -14.93 4.68
C MET A 131 29.69 -14.39 6.11
N ALA A 132 30.84 -14.45 6.77
CA ALA A 132 30.87 -14.19 8.23
C ALA A 132 30.79 -12.70 8.63
N SER A 133 31.60 -11.81 8.04
CA SER A 133 31.58 -10.36 8.36
C SER A 133 30.47 -9.60 7.62
N LEU A 134 30.16 -10.03 6.39
CA LEU A 134 29.06 -9.50 5.60
C LEU A 134 27.69 -9.95 6.08
N HIS A 135 27.55 -11.14 6.68
CA HIS A 135 26.31 -11.49 7.36
C HIS A 135 26.11 -10.58 8.57
N ALA A 136 27.16 -10.26 9.33
CA ALA A 136 27.05 -9.30 10.43
C ALA A 136 26.68 -7.88 9.93
N MET A 137 27.29 -7.40 8.83
CA MET A 137 26.95 -6.10 8.22
C MET A 137 25.54 -6.08 7.64
N ARG A 138 25.14 -7.10 6.86
CA ARG A 138 23.80 -7.23 6.29
C ARG A 138 22.76 -7.38 7.39
N LYS A 139 23.03 -8.16 8.43
CA LYS A 139 22.17 -8.29 9.61
C LYS A 139 22.06 -6.97 10.38
N ALA A 140 23.13 -6.16 10.43
CA ALA A 140 23.09 -4.83 11.02
C ALA A 140 22.31 -3.81 10.17
N GLN A 141 22.27 -4.01 8.85
CA GLN A 141 21.53 -3.19 7.89
C GLN A 141 20.08 -3.61 7.68
N ARG A 142 19.66 -4.79 8.15
CA ARG A 142 18.27 -5.28 8.05
C ARG A 142 17.46 -4.93 9.28
N ALA A 143 16.15 -4.79 9.09
CA ALA A 143 15.22 -4.75 10.20
C ALA A 143 15.14 -6.14 10.89
N ARG A 144 14.64 -6.17 12.12
CA ARG A 144 14.45 -7.41 12.88
C ARG A 144 13.05 -7.99 12.70
N GLY A 145 12.03 -7.13 12.80
CA GLY A 145 10.63 -7.47 12.69
C GLY A 145 10.10 -7.38 11.25
N PRO A 146 8.84 -7.79 11.05
CA PRO A 146 8.17 -7.68 9.75
C PRO A 146 7.87 -6.22 9.39
N ALA A 147 7.66 -5.96 8.10
CA ALA A 147 7.09 -4.71 7.64
C ALA A 147 5.65 -4.55 8.14
N THR A 148 5.31 -3.35 8.58
CA THR A 148 3.99 -2.98 9.06
C THR A 148 3.49 -1.72 8.39
N ILE A 149 2.18 -1.63 8.19
CA ILE A 149 1.48 -0.43 7.74
C ILE A 149 1.21 0.41 8.97
N MET A 150 1.80 1.61 9.02
CA MET A 150 1.77 2.49 10.19
C MET A 150 0.74 3.62 10.08
N ALA A 151 0.41 4.03 8.86
CA ALA A 151 -0.59 5.06 8.59
C ALA A 151 -1.19 4.90 7.20
N ILE A 152 -2.42 5.41 7.03
CA ILE A 152 -3.14 5.39 5.75
C ILE A 152 -3.85 6.73 5.55
N GLY A 153 -3.63 7.37 4.41
CA GLY A 153 -4.30 8.61 4.01
C GLY A 153 -4.97 8.44 2.66
N THR A 154 -6.18 8.99 2.52
CA THR A 154 -6.97 8.93 1.28
C THR A 154 -7.43 10.32 0.85
N ALA A 155 -7.53 10.56 -0.46
CA ALA A 155 -7.98 11.82 -1.03
C ALA A 155 -8.75 11.58 -2.33
N ASN A 156 -9.71 12.45 -2.60
CA ASN A 156 -10.50 12.48 -3.83
C ASN A 156 -10.56 13.93 -4.34
N PRO A 157 -10.71 14.15 -5.66
CA PRO A 157 -10.98 15.50 -6.15
C PRO A 157 -12.32 16.03 -5.61
N PRO A 158 -12.53 17.36 -5.61
CA PRO A 158 -13.68 17.97 -4.93
C PRO A 158 -15.02 17.73 -5.64
N ASN A 159 -15.03 17.36 -6.92
CA ASN A 159 -16.27 17.28 -7.70
C ASN A 159 -16.92 15.91 -7.55
N LEU A 160 -18.10 15.89 -6.93
CA LEU A 160 -18.90 14.68 -6.70
C LEU A 160 -19.98 14.55 -7.78
N TYR A 161 -20.11 13.35 -8.32
CA TYR A 161 -21.11 12.98 -9.32
C TYR A 161 -21.97 11.84 -8.81
N GLU A 162 -23.28 12.07 -8.70
CA GLU A 162 -24.27 11.05 -8.36
C GLU A 162 -24.57 10.16 -9.57
N GLN A 163 -24.42 8.85 -9.41
CA GLN A 163 -24.56 7.87 -10.48
C GLN A 163 -25.95 7.88 -11.11
N SER A 164 -26.99 8.24 -10.32
CA SER A 164 -28.37 8.37 -10.77
C SER A 164 -28.58 9.44 -11.84
N THR A 165 -27.75 10.49 -11.85
CA THR A 165 -27.82 11.62 -12.80
C THR A 165 -26.66 11.66 -13.78
N TYR A 166 -25.67 10.77 -13.60
CA TYR A 166 -24.48 10.71 -14.45
C TYR A 166 -24.79 10.44 -15.93
N PRO A 167 -25.76 9.59 -16.33
CA PRO A 167 -26.13 9.44 -17.73
C PRO A 167 -26.55 10.75 -18.40
N ASP A 168 -27.30 11.60 -17.71
CA ASP A 168 -27.73 12.90 -18.24
C ASP A 168 -26.54 13.85 -18.38
N TYR A 169 -25.68 13.92 -17.37
CA TYR A 169 -24.44 14.69 -17.42
C TYR A 169 -23.55 14.24 -18.58
N TYR A 170 -23.22 12.95 -18.63
CA TYR A 170 -22.26 12.38 -19.57
C TYR A 170 -22.72 12.56 -21.02
N PHE A 171 -23.98 12.27 -21.35
CA PHE A 171 -24.50 12.43 -22.71
C PHE A 171 -24.63 13.91 -23.11
N ARG A 172 -24.87 14.82 -22.16
CA ARG A 172 -24.89 16.25 -22.42
C ARG A 172 -23.49 16.79 -22.72
N VAL A 173 -22.50 16.54 -21.85
CA VAL A 173 -21.15 17.10 -22.02
C VAL A 173 -20.40 16.50 -23.23
N THR A 174 -20.82 15.32 -23.69
CA THR A 174 -20.30 14.67 -24.90
C THR A 174 -21.06 15.02 -26.18
N ASN A 175 -22.07 15.89 -26.10
CA ASN A 175 -22.98 16.24 -27.22
C ASN A 175 -23.66 15.02 -27.85
N SER A 176 -23.93 13.99 -27.05
CA SER A 176 -24.48 12.70 -27.48
C SER A 176 -25.96 12.52 -27.14
N GLU A 177 -26.67 13.56 -26.70
CA GLU A 177 -28.10 13.46 -26.33
C GLU A 177 -29.01 12.99 -27.49
N HIS A 178 -28.56 13.09 -28.73
CA HIS A 178 -29.27 12.53 -29.87
C HIS A 178 -29.28 10.97 -29.89
N MET A 179 -28.35 10.32 -29.19
CA MET A 179 -28.19 8.86 -29.09
C MET A 179 -29.07 8.25 -27.97
N GLN A 180 -30.39 8.40 -28.08
CA GLN A 180 -31.35 8.06 -27.01
C GLN A 180 -31.30 6.59 -26.58
N GLU A 181 -31.19 5.65 -27.53
CA GLU A 181 -31.11 4.22 -27.22
C GLU A 181 -29.84 3.87 -26.43
N LEU A 182 -28.70 4.47 -26.82
CA LEU A 182 -27.43 4.31 -26.14
C LEU A 182 -27.46 4.92 -24.75
N LYS A 183 -28.12 6.08 -24.58
CA LYS A 183 -28.34 6.72 -23.27
C LYS A 183 -29.14 5.82 -22.33
N HIS A 184 -30.27 5.26 -22.80
CA HIS A 184 -31.05 4.30 -22.01
C HIS A 184 -30.25 3.05 -21.66
N LYS A 185 -29.39 2.57 -22.56
CA LYS A 185 -28.48 1.46 -22.28
C LYS A 185 -27.46 1.82 -21.22
N PHE A 186 -26.83 2.99 -21.32
CA PHE A 186 -25.86 3.48 -20.35
C PHE A 186 -26.48 3.71 -18.96
N GLN A 187 -27.72 4.19 -18.90
CA GLN A 187 -28.47 4.30 -17.64
C GLN A 187 -28.64 2.93 -16.96
N ARG A 188 -29.04 1.89 -17.70
CA ARG A 188 -29.11 0.51 -17.16
C ARG A 188 -27.74 -0.02 -16.72
N ILE A 189 -26.66 0.35 -17.42
CA ILE A 189 -25.30 0.00 -16.99
C ILE A 189 -25.01 0.67 -15.64
N CYS A 190 -25.25 1.98 -15.52
CA CYS A 190 -25.06 2.75 -14.30
C CYS A 190 -25.84 2.14 -13.11
N GLU A 191 -27.13 1.83 -13.30
CA GLU A 191 -27.97 1.17 -12.28
C GLU A 191 -27.39 -0.17 -11.83
N LYS A 192 -26.89 -0.99 -12.77
CA LYS A 192 -26.31 -2.31 -12.47
C LYS A 192 -24.89 -2.26 -11.93
N THR A 193 -24.19 -1.13 -12.07
CA THR A 193 -22.85 -1.00 -11.48
C THR A 193 -22.89 -1.06 -9.95
N MET A 194 -23.97 -0.63 -9.31
CA MET A 194 -24.08 -0.45 -7.84
C MET A 194 -23.17 0.67 -7.27
N VAL A 195 -22.55 1.46 -8.14
CA VAL A 195 -21.93 2.73 -7.77
C VAL A 195 -23.05 3.72 -7.44
N LYS A 196 -22.97 4.39 -6.30
CA LYS A 196 -23.89 5.48 -5.92
C LYS A 196 -23.33 6.82 -6.35
N ARG A 197 -22.05 7.05 -6.10
CA ARG A 197 -21.38 8.31 -6.39
C ARG A 197 -19.90 8.09 -6.68
N ARG A 198 -19.30 9.05 -7.39
CA ARG A 198 -17.87 9.07 -7.74
C ARG A 198 -17.35 10.49 -7.64
N TYR A 199 -16.04 10.59 -7.50
CA TYR A 199 -15.32 11.86 -7.54
C TYR A 199 -14.52 11.91 -8.83
N LEU A 200 -14.61 13.03 -9.56
CA LEU A 200 -13.91 13.21 -10.84
C LEU A 200 -13.21 14.57 -10.86
N TYR A 201 -12.01 14.61 -11.42
CA TYR A 201 -11.30 15.85 -11.65
C TYR A 201 -11.95 16.65 -12.78
N LEU A 202 -12.37 15.98 -13.85
CA LEU A 202 -13.02 16.60 -15.00
C LEU A 202 -14.36 17.24 -14.61
N THR A 203 -14.49 18.53 -14.90
CA THR A 203 -15.74 19.28 -14.80
C THR A 203 -16.27 19.65 -16.17
N GLU A 204 -17.51 20.14 -16.23
CA GLU A 204 -18.11 20.61 -17.49
C GLU A 204 -17.31 21.78 -18.09
N GLU A 205 -16.72 22.64 -17.25
CA GLU A 205 -15.87 23.76 -17.67
C GLU A 205 -14.60 23.28 -18.35
N ILE A 206 -13.88 22.32 -17.74
CA ILE A 206 -12.66 21.74 -18.33
C ILE A 206 -12.98 21.07 -19.67
N LEU A 207 -14.10 20.37 -19.75
CA LEU A 207 -14.55 19.69 -20.98
C LEU A 207 -14.94 20.69 -22.08
N LYS A 208 -15.50 21.85 -21.74
CA LYS A 208 -15.78 22.94 -22.69
C LYS A 208 -14.51 23.59 -23.23
N GLU A 209 -13.49 23.74 -22.39
CA GLU A 209 -12.18 24.27 -22.80
C GLU A 209 -11.41 23.28 -23.69
N ARG A 210 -11.63 21.97 -23.51
CA ARG A 210 -10.94 20.90 -24.23
C ARG A 210 -11.92 19.92 -24.87
N PRO A 211 -12.70 20.35 -25.88
CA PRO A 211 -13.82 19.56 -26.44
C PRO A 211 -13.39 18.23 -27.05
N LYS A 212 -12.12 18.08 -27.47
CA LYS A 212 -11.58 16.82 -28.00
C LYS A 212 -11.59 15.68 -26.99
N LEU A 213 -11.61 15.98 -25.69
CA LEU A 213 -11.75 14.96 -24.64
C LEU A 213 -13.13 14.30 -24.67
N CYS A 214 -14.14 15.03 -25.15
CA CYS A 214 -15.53 14.57 -25.28
C CYS A 214 -15.79 13.78 -26.57
N SER A 215 -14.92 13.89 -27.57
CA SER A 215 -14.97 13.08 -28.79
C SER A 215 -14.64 11.61 -28.46
N TYR A 216 -15.17 10.67 -29.24
CA TYR A 216 -14.93 9.24 -29.01
C TYR A 216 -13.46 8.84 -29.31
N MET A 217 -12.95 9.16 -30.49
CA MET A 217 -11.62 8.74 -30.99
C MET A 217 -10.82 9.89 -31.62
N GLU A 218 -11.07 11.13 -31.21
CA GLU A 218 -10.27 12.26 -31.68
C GLU A 218 -8.93 12.35 -30.92
N PRO A 219 -7.80 12.64 -31.60
CA PRO A 219 -6.52 12.84 -30.95
C PRO A 219 -6.59 13.94 -29.88
N SER A 220 -6.32 13.54 -28.64
CA SER A 220 -6.51 14.35 -27.42
C SER A 220 -5.46 14.05 -26.34
N PHE A 221 -4.44 13.24 -26.66
CA PHE A 221 -3.45 12.79 -25.69
C PHE A 221 -2.68 13.94 -25.02
N ASP A 222 -2.23 14.94 -25.79
CA ASP A 222 -1.49 16.09 -25.25
C ASP A 222 -2.34 16.88 -24.27
N ASP A 223 -3.59 17.21 -24.64
CA ASP A 223 -4.56 17.88 -23.77
C ASP A 223 -4.82 17.10 -22.48
N ARG A 224 -4.87 15.76 -22.55
CA ARG A 224 -5.06 14.92 -21.37
C ARG A 224 -3.82 14.92 -20.49
N GLN A 225 -2.63 14.78 -21.10
CA GLN A 225 -1.33 14.78 -20.41
C GLN A 225 -1.08 16.09 -19.68
N ASP A 226 -1.36 17.23 -20.30
CA ASP A 226 -1.20 18.55 -19.69
C ASP A 226 -2.00 18.71 -18.38
N ILE A 227 -3.15 18.01 -18.27
CA ILE A 227 -3.91 17.96 -17.00
C ILE A 227 -3.22 17.01 -16.01
N VAL A 228 -3.05 15.74 -16.39
CA VAL A 228 -2.67 14.71 -15.42
C VAL A 228 -1.25 14.87 -14.89
N VAL A 229 -0.33 15.45 -15.66
CA VAL A 229 1.06 15.71 -15.23
C VAL A 229 1.13 16.72 -14.08
N GLU A 230 0.17 17.65 -14.01
CA GLU A 230 0.06 18.63 -12.92
C GLU A 230 -0.78 18.10 -11.75
N GLU A 231 -1.87 17.39 -12.04
CA GLU A 231 -2.90 17.08 -11.04
C GLU A 231 -2.66 15.78 -10.29
N VAL A 232 -2.04 14.77 -10.91
CA VAL A 232 -1.70 13.51 -10.24
C VAL A 232 -0.79 13.76 -9.01
N PRO A 233 0.31 14.53 -9.09
CA PRO A 233 1.14 14.84 -7.92
C PRO A 233 0.41 15.67 -6.85
N LYS A 234 -0.55 16.53 -7.22
CA LYS A 234 -1.31 17.36 -6.26
C LYS A 234 -2.28 16.51 -5.45
N LEU A 235 -3.06 15.66 -6.09
CA LEU A 235 -3.99 14.77 -5.39
C LEU A 235 -3.22 13.73 -4.54
N ALA A 236 -2.11 13.22 -5.07
CA ALA A 236 -1.18 12.37 -4.32
C ALA A 236 -0.63 13.04 -3.06
N LYS A 237 -0.29 14.34 -3.14
CA LYS A 237 0.18 15.13 -1.99
C LYS A 237 -0.86 15.18 -0.88
N GLU A 238 -2.15 15.33 -1.20
CA GLU A 238 -3.21 15.37 -0.19
C GLU A 238 -3.32 14.05 0.58
N ALA A 239 -3.34 12.92 -0.14
CA ALA A 239 -3.36 11.59 0.47
C ALA A 239 -2.10 11.34 1.33
N ALA A 240 -0.91 11.65 0.79
CA ALA A 240 0.35 11.50 1.49
C ALA A 240 0.42 12.38 2.75
N THR A 241 -0.06 13.63 2.68
CA THR A 241 -0.09 14.54 3.83
C THR A 241 -0.98 13.99 4.96
N LYS A 242 -2.13 13.39 4.62
CA LYS A 242 -3.01 12.74 5.61
C LYS A 242 -2.33 11.53 6.25
N ALA A 243 -1.67 10.68 5.47
CA ALA A 243 -0.93 9.53 5.97
C ALA A 243 0.24 9.96 6.88
N ILE A 244 1.02 10.96 6.48
CA ILE A 244 2.14 11.49 7.27
C ILE A 244 1.65 12.14 8.57
N LYS A 245 0.52 12.87 8.51
CA LYS A 245 -0.10 13.44 9.70
C LYS A 245 -0.54 12.37 10.68
N GLU A 246 -1.16 11.29 10.20
CA GLU A 246 -1.53 10.15 11.04
C GLU A 246 -0.29 9.44 11.62
N TRP A 247 0.77 9.27 10.82
CA TRP A 247 2.02 8.65 11.26
C TRP A 247 2.72 9.44 12.37
N GLY A 248 2.52 10.75 12.44
CA GLY A 248 2.99 11.59 13.56
C GLY A 248 4.50 11.88 13.56
N ARG A 249 5.23 11.50 12.49
CA ARG A 249 6.68 11.71 12.36
C ARG A 249 7.04 12.75 11.29
N SER A 250 8.32 13.14 11.28
CA SER A 250 8.84 14.11 10.34
C SER A 250 8.93 13.53 8.92
N MET A 251 8.62 14.35 7.91
CA MET A 251 8.85 13.99 6.50
C MET A 251 10.32 13.66 6.21
N SER A 252 11.26 14.19 7.00
CA SER A 252 12.69 13.87 6.90
C SER A 252 13.02 12.41 7.22
N ASP A 253 12.14 11.72 7.94
CA ASP A 253 12.32 10.32 8.32
C ASP A 253 11.91 9.35 7.19
N ILE A 254 11.29 9.85 6.12
CA ILE A 254 10.92 9.07 4.94
C ILE A 254 12.17 8.80 4.09
N THR A 255 12.51 7.52 3.94
CA THR A 255 13.72 7.09 3.21
C THR A 255 13.43 6.63 1.79
N HIS A 256 12.20 6.18 1.52
CA HIS A 256 11.78 5.69 0.21
C HIS A 256 10.41 6.23 -0.19
N LEU A 257 10.21 6.40 -1.49
CA LEU A 257 8.92 6.72 -2.10
C LEU A 257 8.63 5.70 -3.21
N VAL A 258 7.54 4.94 -3.08
CA VAL A 258 7.01 4.07 -4.13
C VAL A 258 5.73 4.71 -4.64
N PHE A 259 5.67 5.04 -5.93
CA PHE A 259 4.55 5.74 -6.53
C PHE A 259 3.98 4.95 -7.71
N CYS A 260 2.67 4.77 -7.77
CA CYS A 260 1.96 4.20 -8.91
C CYS A 260 0.89 5.16 -9.46
N SER A 261 0.83 5.26 -10.78
CA SER A 261 -0.30 5.84 -11.50
C SER A 261 -0.43 5.23 -12.89
N ILE A 262 -1.66 5.09 -13.37
CA ILE A 262 -1.92 4.79 -14.78
C ILE A 262 -1.80 6.04 -15.68
N SER A 263 -1.76 7.23 -15.07
CA SER A 263 -1.82 8.53 -15.74
C SER A 263 -0.56 9.38 -15.53
N GLY A 264 -0.30 10.31 -16.46
CA GLY A 264 0.73 11.35 -16.28
C GLY A 264 2.16 10.83 -16.40
N ILE A 265 2.41 9.98 -17.40
CA ILE A 265 3.78 9.53 -17.73
C ILE A 265 4.58 10.75 -18.16
N ASP A 266 5.63 11.10 -17.39
CA ASP A 266 6.48 12.28 -17.65
C ASP A 266 7.90 12.03 -17.12
N MET A 267 8.85 12.88 -17.54
CA MET A 267 10.25 12.82 -17.14
C MET A 267 10.76 14.25 -16.85
N PRO A 268 10.87 14.67 -15.58
CA PRO A 268 10.74 13.88 -14.34
C PRO A 268 9.30 13.42 -14.01
N GLY A 269 9.18 12.22 -13.45
CA GLY A 269 7.89 11.59 -13.13
C GLY A 269 7.15 12.18 -11.93
N ALA A 270 5.94 11.65 -11.68
CA ALA A 270 5.06 12.07 -10.60
C ALA A 270 5.69 11.86 -9.21
N ASP A 271 6.53 10.84 -9.05
CA ASP A 271 7.32 10.58 -7.85
C ASP A 271 8.30 11.73 -7.53
N TYR A 272 8.97 12.29 -8.54
CA TYR A 272 9.84 13.46 -8.39
C TYR A 272 9.02 14.68 -7.96
N ARG A 273 7.94 14.94 -8.68
CA ARG A 273 7.05 16.09 -8.44
C ARG A 273 6.45 16.00 -7.03
N LEU A 274 5.98 14.83 -6.61
CA LEU A 274 5.48 14.61 -5.26
C LEU A 274 6.56 14.84 -4.20
N ALA A 275 7.76 14.26 -4.38
CA ALA A 275 8.87 14.43 -3.43
C ALA A 275 9.22 15.91 -3.24
N LYS A 276 9.22 16.69 -4.33
CA LYS A 276 9.39 18.15 -4.29
C LYS A 276 8.24 18.86 -3.58
N LEU A 277 6.99 18.48 -3.87
CA LEU A 277 5.79 19.09 -3.29
C LEU A 277 5.64 18.85 -1.78
N LEU A 278 6.11 17.70 -1.29
CA LEU A 278 6.16 17.36 0.13
C LEU A 278 7.41 17.90 0.83
N GLY A 279 8.48 18.24 0.08
CA GLY A 279 9.76 18.61 0.68
C GLY A 279 10.49 17.42 1.30
N LEU A 280 10.40 16.24 0.67
CA LEU A 280 11.15 15.06 1.10
C LEU A 280 12.67 15.27 0.97
N PRO A 281 13.49 14.53 1.73
CA PRO A 281 14.95 14.59 1.59
C PRO A 281 15.42 14.41 0.15
N LEU A 282 16.44 15.16 -0.27
CA LEU A 282 17.03 15.03 -1.62
C LEU A 282 17.61 13.63 -1.89
N SER A 283 17.88 12.87 -0.82
CA SER A 283 18.38 11.49 -0.85
C SER A 283 17.28 10.42 -0.85
N VAL A 284 15.99 10.79 -0.93
CA VAL A 284 14.89 9.82 -0.93
C VAL A 284 15.03 8.87 -2.13
N ASN A 285 15.00 7.57 -1.88
CA ASN A 285 15.03 6.56 -2.94
C ASN A 285 13.64 6.44 -3.55
N ARG A 286 13.52 6.65 -4.87
CA ARG A 286 12.22 6.70 -5.55
C ARG A 286 12.03 5.53 -6.51
N ILE A 287 10.83 4.96 -6.51
CA ILE A 287 10.38 3.94 -7.46
C ILE A 287 9.07 4.42 -8.08
N MET A 288 9.09 4.74 -9.37
CA MET A 288 7.92 5.16 -10.14
C MET A 288 7.41 4.02 -11.00
N LEU A 289 6.12 3.71 -10.90
CA LEU A 289 5.47 2.59 -11.55
C LEU A 289 4.31 3.11 -12.40
N TYR A 290 4.54 3.29 -13.69
CA TYR A 290 3.52 3.75 -14.63
C TYR A 290 2.82 2.58 -15.34
N SER A 291 1.53 2.79 -15.65
CA SER A 291 0.75 1.97 -16.60
C SER A 291 0.58 0.49 -16.24
N GLN A 292 0.57 0.16 -14.94
CA GLN A 292 0.39 -1.21 -14.45
C GLN A 292 -1.04 -1.53 -13.98
N ALA A 293 -1.87 -0.49 -13.75
CA ALA A 293 -3.29 -0.57 -13.36
C ALA A 293 -3.57 -1.28 -12.01
N CYS A 294 -4.76 -1.85 -11.86
CA CYS A 294 -5.40 -2.21 -10.58
C CYS A 294 -4.59 -3.11 -9.62
N HIS A 295 -3.83 -4.10 -10.11
CA HIS A 295 -3.10 -5.02 -9.23
C HIS A 295 -1.96 -4.34 -8.46
N MET A 296 -1.51 -3.17 -8.89
CA MET A 296 -0.41 -2.44 -8.23
C MET A 296 -0.70 -2.00 -6.81
N GLY A 297 -1.97 -1.89 -6.42
CA GLY A 297 -2.30 -1.61 -5.04
C GLY A 297 -1.71 -2.66 -4.09
N ALA A 298 -1.68 -3.93 -4.50
CA ALA A 298 -1.05 -5.01 -3.74
C ALA A 298 0.46 -5.13 -4.04
N ALA A 299 0.87 -5.01 -5.30
CA ALA A 299 2.28 -5.13 -5.70
C ALA A 299 3.19 -4.07 -5.05
N MET A 300 2.68 -2.86 -4.84
CA MET A 300 3.43 -1.82 -4.13
C MET A 300 3.68 -2.15 -2.66
N LEU A 301 2.75 -2.84 -1.98
CA LEU A 301 3.00 -3.34 -0.62
C LEU A 301 4.06 -4.44 -0.60
N ARG A 302 4.12 -5.29 -1.64
CA ARG A 302 5.20 -6.28 -1.81
C ARG A 302 6.56 -5.60 -1.94
N ILE A 303 6.65 -4.57 -2.78
CA ILE A 303 7.88 -3.76 -2.93
C ILE A 303 8.24 -3.06 -1.61
N ALA A 304 7.26 -2.42 -0.96
CA ALA A 304 7.48 -1.69 0.28
C ALA A 304 7.89 -2.62 1.43
N LYS A 305 7.35 -3.84 1.50
CA LYS A 305 7.76 -4.88 2.45
C LYS A 305 9.25 -5.17 2.32
N ASP A 306 9.71 -5.48 1.10
CA ASP A 306 11.12 -5.81 0.85
C ASP A 306 12.03 -4.62 1.17
N LEU A 307 11.62 -3.40 0.81
CA LEU A 307 12.37 -2.18 1.13
C LEU A 307 12.47 -1.93 2.64
N ALA A 308 11.36 -2.08 3.38
CA ALA A 308 11.31 -1.84 4.81
C ALA A 308 12.10 -2.90 5.61
N GLU A 309 11.96 -4.18 5.26
CA GLU A 309 12.63 -5.27 5.98
C GLU A 309 14.13 -5.34 5.65
N ASN A 310 14.51 -5.02 4.42
CA ASN A 310 15.91 -5.09 4.00
C ASN A 310 16.75 -3.87 4.41
N ASN A 311 16.12 -2.80 4.92
CA ASN A 311 16.79 -1.56 5.32
C ASN A 311 16.36 -1.11 6.73
N LYS A 312 17.26 -1.25 7.70
CA LYS A 312 17.03 -0.91 9.11
C LYS A 312 16.66 0.57 9.24
N GLY A 313 15.53 0.83 9.90
CA GLY A 313 15.00 2.17 10.10
C GLY A 313 14.36 2.78 8.85
N ALA A 314 14.19 2.03 7.76
CA ALA A 314 13.51 2.56 6.58
C ALA A 314 12.02 2.81 6.85
N ARG A 315 11.53 3.92 6.28
CA ARG A 315 10.13 4.31 6.27
C ARG A 315 9.78 4.64 4.82
N VAL A 316 8.89 3.83 4.27
CA VAL A 316 8.53 3.83 2.86
C VAL A 316 7.17 4.50 2.72
N LEU A 317 7.14 5.64 2.04
CA LEU A 317 5.89 6.27 1.62
C LEU A 317 5.45 5.59 0.33
N VAL A 318 4.33 4.87 0.36
CA VAL A 318 3.72 4.25 -0.81
C VAL A 318 2.54 5.11 -1.23
N VAL A 319 2.42 5.45 -2.51
CA VAL A 319 1.36 6.31 -3.02
C VAL A 319 0.78 5.74 -4.31
N SER A 320 -0.54 5.58 -4.34
CA SER A 320 -1.30 5.35 -5.57
C SER A 320 -2.13 6.59 -5.86
N CYS A 321 -2.12 7.09 -7.09
CA CYS A 321 -2.98 8.20 -7.51
C CYS A 321 -3.50 7.98 -8.92
N GLU A 322 -4.82 8.01 -9.08
CA GLU A 322 -5.50 7.58 -10.29
C GLU A 322 -6.53 8.64 -10.68
N ILE A 323 -6.37 9.17 -11.91
CA ILE A 323 -7.24 10.21 -12.49
C ILE A 323 -7.69 9.74 -13.87
N THR A 324 -8.99 9.72 -14.10
CA THR A 324 -9.69 9.16 -15.29
C THR A 324 -9.59 10.01 -16.56
N VAL A 325 -8.90 11.16 -16.51
CA VAL A 325 -8.72 12.06 -17.66
C VAL A 325 -8.16 11.35 -18.88
N LEU A 326 -7.25 10.37 -18.74
CA LEU A 326 -6.73 9.63 -19.89
C LEU A 326 -7.78 8.74 -20.56
N SER A 327 -8.80 8.29 -19.83
CA SER A 327 -9.77 7.30 -20.31
C SER A 327 -11.16 7.87 -20.61
N PHE A 328 -11.51 9.06 -20.11
CA PHE A 328 -12.76 9.75 -20.44
C PHE A 328 -12.91 9.97 -21.95
N ARG A 329 -14.04 9.63 -22.55
CA ARG A 329 -14.29 9.86 -23.99
C ARG A 329 -15.79 9.89 -24.28
N GLY A 330 -16.17 10.31 -25.48
CA GLY A 330 -17.55 10.22 -25.95
C GLY A 330 -18.06 8.76 -26.07
N PRO A 331 -19.39 8.54 -25.99
CA PRO A 331 -19.98 7.21 -26.14
C PRO A 331 -19.98 6.75 -27.61
N ASP A 332 -19.91 5.42 -27.81
CA ASP A 332 -20.05 4.75 -29.10
C ASP A 332 -20.90 3.48 -28.95
N GLU A 333 -21.73 3.17 -29.95
CA GLU A 333 -22.67 2.04 -29.89
C GLU A 333 -21.99 0.66 -29.94
N HIS A 334 -20.74 0.61 -30.42
CA HIS A 334 -19.99 -0.63 -30.60
C HIS A 334 -18.95 -0.89 -29.49
N ASP A 335 -18.67 0.10 -28.63
CA ASP A 335 -17.70 -0.01 -27.54
C ASP A 335 -18.37 -0.07 -26.15
N PHE A 336 -18.97 -1.23 -25.85
CA PHE A 336 -19.57 -1.49 -24.54
C PHE A 336 -18.56 -1.52 -23.40
N GLN A 337 -17.29 -1.80 -23.70
CA GLN A 337 -16.22 -1.87 -22.70
C GLN A 337 -15.86 -0.47 -22.22
N ALA A 338 -15.76 0.51 -23.13
CA ALA A 338 -15.62 1.91 -22.76
C ALA A 338 -16.81 2.40 -21.92
N LEU A 339 -18.05 2.10 -22.32
CA LEU A 339 -19.23 2.48 -21.53
C LEU A 339 -19.21 1.90 -20.11
N ALA A 340 -18.82 0.63 -19.94
CA ALA A 340 -18.65 0.04 -18.61
C ALA A 340 -17.59 0.78 -17.78
N GLY A 341 -16.48 1.19 -18.41
CA GLY A 341 -15.45 2.02 -17.79
C GLY A 341 -15.97 3.40 -17.38
N GLN A 342 -16.69 4.10 -18.26
CA GLN A 342 -17.27 5.43 -17.98
C GLN A 342 -18.31 5.39 -16.85
N ALA A 343 -19.00 4.27 -16.68
CA ALA A 343 -19.92 4.06 -15.56
C ALA A 343 -19.19 3.68 -14.25
N GLY A 344 -18.07 2.97 -14.32
CA GLY A 344 -17.42 2.39 -13.13
C GLY A 344 -16.26 3.20 -12.54
N PHE A 345 -15.45 3.87 -13.36
CA PHE A 345 -14.20 4.47 -12.91
C PHE A 345 -14.38 5.79 -12.18
N GLY A 346 -13.62 5.98 -11.10
CA GLY A 346 -13.57 7.22 -10.33
C GLY A 346 -12.13 7.66 -10.08
N ASP A 347 -11.95 8.88 -9.59
CA ASP A 347 -10.65 9.46 -9.27
C ASP A 347 -10.36 9.39 -7.78
N GLY A 348 -9.11 9.09 -7.43
CA GLY A 348 -8.68 9.04 -6.04
C GLY A 348 -7.20 8.78 -5.87
N ALA A 349 -6.69 9.18 -4.71
CA ALA A 349 -5.35 8.88 -4.27
C ALA A 349 -5.36 8.27 -2.87
N ALA A 350 -4.45 7.35 -2.63
CA ALA A 350 -4.20 6.78 -1.33
C ALA A 350 -2.70 6.70 -1.07
N ALA A 351 -2.31 6.90 0.18
CA ALA A 351 -0.94 6.79 0.63
C ALA A 351 -0.87 5.95 1.90
N VAL A 352 0.17 5.12 2.01
CA VAL A 352 0.47 4.36 3.22
C VAL A 352 1.92 4.55 3.64
N ILE A 353 2.17 4.58 4.94
CA ILE A 353 3.52 4.52 5.50
C ILE A 353 3.81 3.09 5.90
N VAL A 354 4.88 2.51 5.34
CA VAL A 354 5.34 1.16 5.65
C VAL A 354 6.72 1.22 6.31
N GLY A 355 6.89 0.49 7.41
CA GLY A 355 8.17 0.40 8.11
C GLY A 355 8.29 -0.90 8.87
N ALA A 356 9.50 -1.32 9.19
CA ALA A 356 9.75 -2.41 10.13
C ALA A 356 10.33 -1.85 11.42
N ASP A 357 10.24 -2.64 12.50
CA ASP A 357 10.62 -2.26 13.86
C ASP A 357 9.95 -0.93 14.28
N PRO A 358 8.62 -0.89 14.51
CA PRO A 358 7.93 0.31 14.97
C PRO A 358 8.57 0.87 16.25
N ILE A 359 8.74 2.19 16.31
CA ILE A 359 9.29 2.86 17.47
C ILE A 359 8.22 2.93 18.56
N GLN A 360 8.46 2.21 19.65
CA GLN A 360 7.53 2.10 20.78
C GLN A 360 7.14 3.50 21.31
N GLY A 361 5.83 3.73 21.42
CA GLY A 361 5.25 4.98 21.91
C GLY A 361 5.34 6.17 20.96
N VAL A 362 5.81 5.98 19.73
CA VAL A 362 5.81 7.00 18.68
C VAL A 362 5.04 6.52 17.46
N GLU A 363 5.26 5.27 17.05
CA GLU A 363 4.66 4.69 15.85
C GLU A 363 3.69 3.58 16.22
N LYS A 364 2.54 3.55 15.53
CA LYS A 364 1.52 2.52 15.69
C LYS A 364 1.50 1.64 14.47
N SER A 365 1.45 0.33 14.68
CA SER A 365 1.27 -0.63 13.61
C SER A 365 -0.22 -0.94 13.46
N ILE A 366 -0.75 -0.80 12.25
CA ILE A 366 -2.15 -1.11 11.93
C ILE A 366 -2.26 -2.55 11.43
N TYR A 367 -1.39 -2.92 10.49
CA TYR A 367 -1.33 -4.26 9.90
C TYR A 367 0.12 -4.69 9.73
N GLU A 368 0.43 -5.96 9.95
CA GLU A 368 1.69 -6.54 9.49
C GLU A 368 1.54 -7.13 8.09
N ILE A 369 2.56 -6.95 7.25
CA ILE A 369 2.63 -7.54 5.90
C ILE A 369 3.42 -8.84 6.01
N VAL A 370 2.73 -9.98 6.08
CA VAL A 370 3.36 -11.26 6.42
C VAL A 370 3.99 -11.93 5.22
N SER A 371 3.27 -12.04 4.11
CA SER A 371 3.79 -12.53 2.84
C SER A 371 3.11 -11.81 1.68
N ALA A 372 3.77 -11.81 0.52
CA ALA A 372 3.22 -11.24 -0.70
C ALA A 372 3.67 -12.09 -1.90
N THR A 373 2.71 -12.49 -2.74
CA THR A 373 2.95 -13.33 -3.92
C THR A 373 2.18 -12.80 -5.13
N GLN A 374 2.73 -13.04 -6.31
CA GLN A 374 2.09 -12.74 -7.58
C GLN A 374 1.93 -14.02 -8.41
N VAL A 375 0.76 -14.20 -9.01
CA VAL A 375 0.49 -15.26 -9.99
C VAL A 375 0.05 -14.61 -11.30
N THR A 376 0.59 -15.10 -12.42
CA THR A 376 0.09 -14.74 -13.75
C THR A 376 -0.79 -15.89 -14.23
N VAL A 377 -2.04 -15.59 -14.56
CA VAL A 377 -2.99 -16.60 -15.00
C VAL A 377 -2.61 -17.03 -16.43
N PRO A 378 -2.39 -18.33 -16.71
CA PRO A 378 -2.06 -18.80 -18.06
C PRO A 378 -3.16 -18.45 -19.08
N GLU A 379 -2.75 -18.19 -20.33
CA GLU A 379 -3.65 -17.99 -21.48
C GLU A 379 -4.69 -16.87 -21.28
N SER A 380 -4.32 -15.82 -20.55
CA SER A 380 -5.21 -14.74 -20.15
C SER A 380 -4.77 -13.34 -20.62
N GLU A 381 -3.83 -13.26 -21.56
CA GLU A 381 -3.21 -12.02 -22.05
C GLU A 381 -4.24 -11.02 -22.62
N LYS A 382 -5.35 -11.56 -23.14
CA LYS A 382 -6.45 -10.78 -23.72
C LYS A 382 -7.63 -10.58 -22.75
N ALA A 383 -7.54 -11.05 -21.51
CA ALA A 383 -8.64 -11.01 -20.54
C ALA A 383 -8.95 -9.57 -20.08
N VAL A 384 -7.91 -8.77 -19.86
CA VAL A 384 -8.03 -7.35 -19.51
C VAL A 384 -6.75 -6.62 -19.90
N GLY A 385 -6.90 -5.44 -20.47
CA GLY A 385 -5.76 -4.60 -20.83
C GLY A 385 -6.16 -3.23 -21.31
N GLY A 386 -5.16 -2.45 -21.67
CA GLY A 386 -5.34 -1.12 -22.22
C GLY A 386 -4.23 -0.74 -23.20
N HIS A 387 -4.54 0.22 -24.06
CA HIS A 387 -3.62 0.78 -25.02
C HIS A 387 -3.57 2.29 -24.85
N LEU A 388 -2.36 2.81 -24.64
CA LEU A 388 -2.13 4.24 -24.72
C LEU A 388 -1.96 4.64 -26.19
N ARG A 389 -2.79 5.56 -26.65
CA ARG A 389 -2.86 6.01 -28.05
C ARG A 389 -2.97 7.54 -28.09
N GLU A 390 -2.90 8.12 -29.29
CA GLU A 390 -3.13 9.56 -29.51
C GLU A 390 -4.49 10.04 -29.02
N VAL A 391 -5.47 9.15 -28.90
CA VAL A 391 -6.82 9.41 -28.37
C VAL A 391 -6.93 9.30 -26.85
N GLY A 392 -5.83 9.00 -26.16
CA GLY A 392 -5.79 8.66 -24.74
C GLY A 392 -5.70 7.15 -24.49
N LEU A 393 -6.13 6.72 -23.30
CA LEU A 393 -6.05 5.34 -22.81
C LEU A 393 -7.33 4.56 -23.09
N THR A 394 -7.29 3.65 -24.06
CA THR A 394 -8.41 2.73 -24.37
C THR A 394 -8.29 1.44 -23.57
N PHE A 395 -9.41 0.89 -23.07
CA PHE A 395 -9.42 -0.37 -22.31
C PHE A 395 -10.22 -1.44 -23.04
N TYR A 396 -9.91 -2.70 -22.75
CA TYR A 396 -10.74 -3.83 -23.11
C TYR A 396 -10.91 -4.79 -21.93
N PHE A 397 -12.11 -5.39 -21.82
CA PHE A 397 -12.47 -6.34 -20.76
C PHE A 397 -13.17 -7.55 -21.38
N PHE A 398 -12.62 -8.73 -21.18
CA PHE A 398 -13.26 -9.96 -21.60
C PHE A 398 -14.46 -10.25 -20.69
N SER A 399 -15.60 -10.67 -21.26
CA SER A 399 -16.85 -10.88 -20.50
C SER A 399 -16.73 -11.96 -19.43
N GLN A 400 -15.80 -12.91 -19.61
CA GLN A 400 -15.52 -14.00 -18.66
C GLN A 400 -14.54 -13.60 -17.55
N LEU A 401 -14.04 -12.36 -17.51
CA LEU A 401 -13.07 -11.90 -16.52
C LEU A 401 -13.46 -12.23 -15.06
N PRO A 402 -14.73 -12.06 -14.61
CA PRO A 402 -15.13 -12.47 -13.26
C PRO A 402 -14.90 -13.95 -12.96
N MET A 403 -15.20 -14.83 -13.93
CA MET A 403 -15.03 -16.28 -13.76
C MET A 403 -13.56 -16.67 -13.80
N ILE A 404 -12.76 -16.08 -14.69
CA ILE A 404 -11.31 -16.34 -14.76
C ILE A 404 -10.64 -15.98 -13.42
N ILE A 405 -11.01 -14.85 -12.81
CA ILE A 405 -10.47 -14.46 -11.50
C ILE A 405 -10.94 -15.45 -10.42
N ALA A 406 -12.23 -15.77 -10.38
CA ALA A 406 -12.78 -16.69 -9.38
C ALA A 406 -12.17 -18.09 -9.48
N ASP A 407 -11.95 -18.63 -10.67
CA ASP A 407 -11.40 -19.97 -10.83
C ASP A 407 -9.91 -20.08 -10.44
N ASN A 408 -9.19 -18.96 -10.35
CA ASN A 408 -7.76 -18.92 -10.02
C ASN A 408 -7.44 -18.38 -8.62
N ILE A 409 -8.38 -17.68 -7.96
CA ILE A 409 -8.14 -17.07 -6.64
C ILE A 409 -7.91 -18.13 -5.55
N GLU A 410 -8.63 -19.25 -5.59
CA GLU A 410 -8.55 -20.29 -4.55
C GLU A 410 -7.15 -20.92 -4.46
N ASN A 411 -6.50 -21.13 -5.61
CA ASN A 411 -5.12 -21.63 -5.65
C ASN A 411 -4.14 -20.62 -5.03
N SER A 412 -4.31 -19.34 -5.38
CA SER A 412 -3.47 -18.26 -4.83
C SER A 412 -3.61 -18.15 -3.31
N LEU A 413 -4.83 -18.27 -2.79
CA LEU A 413 -5.09 -18.29 -1.35
C LEU A 413 -4.51 -19.54 -0.68
N THR A 414 -4.73 -20.71 -1.27
CA THR A 414 -4.21 -21.97 -0.73
C THR A 414 -2.69 -21.91 -0.59
N GLU A 415 -1.98 -21.43 -1.62
CA GLU A 415 -0.52 -21.29 -1.54
C GLU A 415 -0.09 -20.26 -0.49
N ALA A 416 -0.75 -19.11 -0.43
CA ALA A 416 -0.41 -18.04 0.50
C ALA A 416 -0.67 -18.41 1.98
N PHE A 417 -1.73 -19.16 2.26
CA PHE A 417 -2.16 -19.51 3.63
C PHE A 417 -1.74 -20.91 4.09
N LYS A 418 -1.24 -21.78 3.20
CA LYS A 418 -0.71 -23.10 3.56
C LYS A 418 0.32 -23.06 4.71
N PRO A 419 1.28 -22.13 4.77
CA PRO A 419 2.22 -22.04 5.90
C PRO A 419 1.55 -21.71 7.25
N LEU A 420 0.36 -21.12 7.22
CA LEU A 420 -0.40 -20.73 8.41
C LEU A 420 -1.46 -21.77 8.82
N GLY A 421 -1.66 -22.82 8.02
CA GLY A 421 -2.65 -23.87 8.28
C GLY A 421 -4.10 -23.39 8.18
N ILE A 422 -4.36 -22.25 7.53
CA ILE A 422 -5.71 -21.70 7.34
C ILE A 422 -6.31 -22.26 6.06
N THR A 423 -7.46 -22.89 6.17
CA THR A 423 -8.20 -23.51 5.05
C THR A 423 -9.61 -22.96 4.88
N ASN A 424 -10.16 -22.30 5.90
CA ASN A 424 -11.48 -21.69 5.84
C ASN A 424 -11.37 -20.19 5.58
N TRP A 425 -11.81 -19.77 4.39
CA TRP A 425 -11.73 -18.38 3.93
C TRP A 425 -12.68 -17.42 4.68
N ASN A 426 -13.60 -17.95 5.49
CA ASN A 426 -14.42 -17.17 6.39
C ASN A 426 -13.74 -16.86 7.74
N ASP A 427 -12.59 -17.45 8.05
CA ASP A 427 -11.85 -17.17 9.29
C ASP A 427 -10.84 -16.02 9.12
N ILE A 428 -10.82 -15.40 7.94
CA ILE A 428 -9.95 -14.26 7.61
C ILE A 428 -10.77 -13.01 7.25
N PHE A 429 -10.16 -11.84 7.41
CA PHE A 429 -10.70 -10.57 6.89
C PHE A 429 -10.25 -10.31 5.45
N TRP A 430 -11.01 -9.50 4.72
CA TRP A 430 -10.85 -9.34 3.29
C TRP A 430 -10.66 -7.88 2.89
N VAL A 431 -9.61 -7.63 2.11
CA VAL A 431 -9.31 -6.35 1.45
C VAL A 431 -9.18 -6.62 -0.05
N ALA A 432 -10.31 -6.91 -0.69
CA ALA A 432 -10.36 -7.23 -2.12
C ALA A 432 -10.46 -5.96 -2.97
N HIS A 433 -9.71 -5.89 -4.08
CA HIS A 433 -9.92 -4.87 -5.11
C HIS A 433 -11.33 -5.03 -5.72
N PRO A 434 -12.22 -4.03 -5.60
CA PRO A 434 -13.53 -4.11 -6.19
C PRO A 434 -13.47 -3.60 -7.64
N GLY A 435 -12.92 -4.42 -8.55
CA GLY A 435 -12.79 -4.01 -9.96
C GLY A 435 -14.14 -3.74 -10.63
N ASN A 436 -15.12 -4.60 -10.35
CA ASN A 436 -16.54 -4.39 -10.61
C ASN A 436 -17.36 -5.28 -9.66
N TRP A 437 -18.68 -5.05 -9.59
CA TRP A 437 -19.57 -5.79 -8.70
C TRP A 437 -19.62 -7.29 -9.00
N ALA A 438 -19.63 -7.67 -10.28
CA ALA A 438 -19.72 -9.06 -10.71
C ALA A 438 -18.49 -9.91 -10.32
N ILE A 439 -17.30 -9.30 -10.25
CA ILE A 439 -16.09 -9.97 -9.76
C ILE A 439 -16.23 -10.32 -8.28
N MET A 440 -16.74 -9.39 -7.47
CA MET A 440 -16.99 -9.65 -6.05
C MET A 440 -18.01 -10.77 -5.86
N ASP A 441 -19.11 -10.76 -6.62
CA ASP A 441 -20.12 -11.84 -6.60
C ASP A 441 -19.53 -13.20 -7.01
N ALA A 442 -18.65 -13.22 -8.01
CA ALA A 442 -18.00 -14.44 -8.47
C ALA A 442 -17.04 -15.01 -7.41
N ILE A 443 -16.22 -14.16 -6.79
CA ILE A 443 -15.30 -14.54 -5.70
C ILE A 443 -16.09 -15.07 -4.49
N GLU A 444 -17.12 -14.33 -4.04
CA GLU A 444 -17.96 -14.71 -2.90
C GLU A 444 -18.59 -16.09 -3.11
N ARG A 445 -19.18 -16.32 -4.29
CA ARG A 445 -19.79 -17.61 -4.62
C ARG A 445 -18.76 -18.74 -4.71
N ARG A 446 -17.63 -18.50 -5.38
CA ARG A 446 -16.63 -19.53 -5.64
C ARG A 446 -15.97 -20.02 -4.36
N LEU A 447 -15.70 -19.11 -3.42
CA LEU A 447 -15.04 -19.42 -2.16
C LEU A 447 -16.02 -19.72 -1.01
N GLY A 448 -17.33 -19.64 -1.25
CA GLY A 448 -18.35 -19.82 -0.21
C GLY A 448 -18.22 -18.81 0.92
N LEU A 449 -17.90 -17.55 0.59
CA LEU A 449 -17.76 -16.50 1.60
C LEU A 449 -19.13 -16.10 2.15
N GLN A 450 -19.15 -15.78 3.44
CA GLN A 450 -20.27 -15.08 4.06
C GLN A 450 -20.41 -13.67 3.43
N PRO A 451 -21.65 -13.18 3.20
CA PRO A 451 -21.88 -11.90 2.51
C PRO A 451 -21.15 -10.70 3.13
N GLU A 452 -20.91 -10.75 4.44
CA GLU A 452 -20.26 -9.69 5.21
C GLU A 452 -18.78 -9.54 4.83
N LYS A 453 -18.12 -10.59 4.32
CA LYS A 453 -16.67 -10.59 4.04
C LYS A 453 -16.26 -9.60 2.98
N LEU A 454 -17.06 -9.42 1.94
CA LEU A 454 -16.78 -8.43 0.88
C LEU A 454 -17.58 -7.13 1.06
N SER A 455 -18.32 -6.98 2.17
CA SER A 455 -19.19 -5.81 2.40
C SER A 455 -18.44 -4.49 2.41
N THR A 456 -17.21 -4.46 2.93
CA THR A 456 -16.37 -3.26 2.95
C THR A 456 -15.85 -2.90 1.56
N ALA A 457 -15.42 -3.88 0.76
CA ALA A 457 -15.03 -3.65 -0.63
C ALA A 457 -16.22 -3.15 -1.47
N ARG A 458 -17.41 -3.75 -1.27
CA ARG A 458 -18.67 -3.31 -1.89
C ARG A 458 -19.05 -1.88 -1.50
N HIS A 459 -18.87 -1.53 -0.22
CA HIS A 459 -19.12 -0.17 0.25
C HIS A 459 -18.21 0.84 -0.44
N VAL A 460 -16.89 0.61 -0.44
CA VAL A 460 -15.94 1.52 -1.09
C VAL A 460 -16.25 1.66 -2.59
N PHE A 461 -16.57 0.57 -3.28
CA PHE A 461 -16.98 0.64 -4.68
C PHE A 461 -18.26 1.46 -4.88
N SER A 462 -19.23 1.32 -3.97
CA SER A 462 -20.47 2.08 -4.04
C SER A 462 -20.24 3.58 -3.84
N GLU A 463 -19.35 3.96 -2.92
CA GLU A 463 -19.14 5.36 -2.52
C GLU A 463 -18.09 6.10 -3.35
N TYR A 464 -17.20 5.39 -4.05
CA TYR A 464 -16.08 6.00 -4.78
C TYR A 464 -15.92 5.49 -6.23
N GLY A 465 -16.61 4.41 -6.61
CA GLY A 465 -16.35 3.68 -7.84
C GLY A 465 -15.01 2.94 -7.82
N ASN A 466 -14.53 2.56 -9.00
CA ASN A 466 -13.22 1.94 -9.18
C ASN A 466 -12.16 3.01 -9.42
N MET A 467 -11.37 3.30 -8.38
CA MET A 467 -10.21 4.21 -8.41
C MET A 467 -8.91 3.46 -8.75
N GLN A 468 -9.00 2.44 -9.61
CA GLN A 468 -7.87 1.60 -10.04
C GLN A 468 -7.06 1.08 -8.84
N SER A 469 -5.73 1.23 -8.87
CA SER A 469 -4.82 0.72 -7.84
C SER A 469 -5.02 1.36 -6.46
N ALA A 470 -5.59 2.57 -6.38
CA ALA A 470 -5.84 3.25 -5.10
C ALA A 470 -6.95 2.58 -4.30
N THR A 471 -7.88 1.90 -4.97
CA THR A 471 -9.11 1.39 -4.36
C THR A 471 -8.86 0.43 -3.21
N VAL A 472 -7.86 -0.46 -3.30
CA VAL A 472 -7.57 -1.41 -2.21
C VAL A 472 -7.13 -0.73 -0.91
N TYR A 473 -6.49 0.44 -0.99
CA TYR A 473 -6.11 1.20 0.19
C TYR A 473 -7.29 1.91 0.83
N PHE A 474 -8.28 2.34 0.05
CA PHE A 474 -9.56 2.81 0.59
C PHE A 474 -10.30 1.68 1.30
N VAL A 475 -10.30 0.46 0.73
CA VAL A 475 -10.87 -0.72 1.40
C VAL A 475 -10.11 -1.01 2.70
N LEU A 476 -8.79 -0.97 2.68
CA LEU A 476 -7.95 -1.20 3.86
C LEU A 476 -8.22 -0.18 4.97
N ASP A 477 -8.31 1.11 4.61
CA ASP A 477 -8.64 2.21 5.53
C ASP A 477 -10.06 2.07 6.11
N GLU A 478 -11.03 1.66 5.29
CA GLU A 478 -12.39 1.44 5.72
C GLU A 478 -12.52 0.23 6.66
N VAL A 479 -11.77 -0.86 6.41
CA VAL A 479 -11.76 -2.04 7.30
C VAL A 479 -11.30 -1.65 8.71
N ARG A 480 -10.19 -0.92 8.86
CA ARG A 480 -9.72 -0.48 10.18
C ARG A 480 -10.71 0.48 10.85
N LYS A 481 -11.30 1.42 10.11
CA LYS A 481 -12.27 2.40 10.64
C LYS A 481 -13.52 1.70 11.16
N ARG A 482 -14.08 0.78 10.37
CA ARG A 482 -15.22 -0.05 10.78
C ARG A 482 -14.89 -0.87 12.01
N SER A 483 -13.72 -1.52 12.03
CA SER A 483 -13.28 -2.32 13.18
C SER A 483 -13.29 -1.51 14.48
N VAL A 484 -12.77 -0.27 14.45
CA VAL A 484 -12.80 0.64 15.61
C VAL A 484 -14.23 1.03 15.98
N THR A 485 -15.02 1.52 15.02
CA THR A 485 -16.39 2.01 15.29
C THR A 485 -17.33 0.91 15.79
N GLN A 486 -17.15 -0.33 15.33
CA GLN A 486 -17.93 -1.50 15.74
C GLN A 486 -17.37 -2.19 16.98
N GLY A 487 -16.19 -1.78 17.45
CA GLY A 487 -15.63 -2.33 18.66
C GLY A 487 -15.01 -3.71 18.54
N GLN A 488 -14.49 -4.03 17.36
CA GLN A 488 -13.84 -5.29 17.09
C GLN A 488 -12.55 -5.45 17.91
N SER A 489 -12.07 -6.68 18.08
CA SER A 489 -10.85 -6.95 18.86
C SER A 489 -9.55 -6.60 18.13
N THR A 490 -9.58 -6.54 16.79
CA THR A 490 -8.43 -6.24 15.93
C THR A 490 -8.79 -5.18 14.89
N THR A 491 -7.78 -4.57 14.27
CA THR A 491 -7.93 -3.69 13.09
C THR A 491 -8.43 -4.42 11.84
N GLY A 492 -8.50 -5.75 11.87
CA GLY A 492 -8.92 -6.62 10.77
C GLY A 492 -10.28 -7.25 11.03
N ASP A 493 -11.29 -6.46 11.37
CA ASP A 493 -12.68 -6.91 11.59
C ASP A 493 -12.79 -7.99 12.69
N GLY A 494 -11.99 -7.85 13.75
CA GLY A 494 -11.96 -8.79 14.87
C GLY A 494 -11.19 -10.08 14.59
N LEU A 495 -10.69 -10.24 13.36
CA LEU A 495 -9.92 -11.40 12.91
C LEU A 495 -8.43 -11.08 12.91
N ARG A 496 -7.62 -12.11 13.20
CA ARG A 496 -6.17 -11.98 13.26
C ARG A 496 -5.53 -11.93 11.88
N TRP A 497 -6.04 -12.74 10.95
CA TRP A 497 -5.46 -12.95 9.63
C TRP A 497 -6.37 -12.39 8.55
N GLY A 498 -5.77 -11.85 7.50
CA GLY A 498 -6.52 -11.31 6.38
C GLY A 498 -5.75 -11.39 5.07
N VAL A 499 -6.46 -11.14 4.00
CA VAL A 499 -5.90 -11.09 2.65
C VAL A 499 -6.21 -9.73 2.02
N LEU A 500 -5.17 -9.10 1.49
CA LEU A 500 -5.31 -8.03 0.52
C LEU A 500 -5.06 -8.59 -0.87
N PHE A 501 -6.01 -8.37 -1.77
CA PHE A 501 -6.03 -9.00 -3.08
C PHE A 501 -6.20 -7.97 -4.19
N GLY A 502 -5.31 -8.00 -5.17
CA GLY A 502 -5.34 -7.15 -6.36
C GLY A 502 -5.29 -7.97 -7.64
N PHE A 503 -5.96 -7.51 -8.70
CA PHE A 503 -5.90 -8.13 -10.01
C PHE A 503 -5.90 -7.07 -11.11
N GLY A 504 -5.28 -7.36 -12.26
CA GLY A 504 -5.11 -6.39 -13.34
C GLY A 504 -4.57 -7.00 -14.63
N PRO A 505 -4.24 -6.18 -15.65
CA PRO A 505 -3.74 -6.65 -16.95
C PRO A 505 -2.62 -7.69 -16.84
N GLY A 506 -2.74 -8.77 -17.62
CA GLY A 506 -1.85 -9.92 -17.54
C GLY A 506 -2.52 -11.23 -17.95
N LEU A 507 -3.61 -11.68 -17.32
CA LEU A 507 -4.18 -11.31 -16.02
C LEU A 507 -3.20 -11.65 -14.89
N SER A 508 -2.84 -10.65 -14.09
CA SER A 508 -2.00 -10.83 -12.91
C SER A 508 -2.83 -10.72 -11.64
N ILE A 509 -2.55 -11.60 -10.69
CA ILE A 509 -3.16 -11.69 -9.36
C ILE A 509 -2.07 -11.47 -8.32
N GLU A 510 -2.27 -10.49 -7.45
CA GLU A 510 -1.40 -10.18 -6.33
C GLU A 510 -2.12 -10.51 -5.02
N THR A 511 -1.47 -11.28 -4.16
CA THR A 511 -2.00 -11.73 -2.88
C THR A 511 -1.05 -11.34 -1.77
N VAL A 512 -1.54 -10.55 -0.81
CA VAL A 512 -0.78 -10.10 0.36
C VAL A 512 -1.47 -10.63 1.61
N VAL A 513 -0.77 -11.44 2.39
CA VAL A 513 -1.25 -11.91 3.69
C VAL A 513 -0.97 -10.84 4.73
N LEU A 514 -2.03 -10.42 5.40
CA LEU A 514 -1.99 -9.41 6.45
C LEU A 514 -2.27 -10.02 7.81
N ARG A 515 -1.67 -9.44 8.85
CA ARG A 515 -2.05 -9.67 10.24
C ARG A 515 -2.68 -8.40 10.81
N GLY A 516 -3.92 -8.49 11.27
CA GLY A 516 -4.59 -7.41 12.00
C GLY A 516 -3.99 -7.27 13.40
N ASN A 517 -3.74 -6.04 13.82
CA ASN A 517 -3.24 -5.76 15.17
C ASN A 517 -4.38 -5.62 16.17
N PRO A 518 -4.19 -6.05 17.44
CA PRO A 518 -5.14 -5.81 18.51
C PRO A 518 -5.45 -4.32 18.67
N ILE A 519 -6.70 -3.97 19.00
CA ILE A 519 -7.05 -2.57 19.31
C ILE A 519 -6.40 -2.10 20.62
N PHE A 520 -6.26 -3.01 21.59
CA PHE A 520 -5.48 -2.79 22.81
C PHE A 520 -4.29 -3.73 22.82
N GLU A 521 -3.11 -3.18 23.06
CA GLU A 521 -1.87 -3.93 23.20
C GLU A 521 -1.37 -3.78 24.65
N MET A 522 -1.04 -4.92 25.28
CA MET A 522 -0.41 -4.90 26.61
C MET A 522 1.06 -4.58 26.45
N MET A 523 1.48 -3.48 27.08
CA MET A 523 2.82 -2.92 26.86
C MET A 523 3.79 -3.28 27.99
N SER A 524 3.26 -3.46 29.20
CA SER A 524 3.95 -3.95 30.38
C SER A 524 2.94 -4.64 31.28
N ALA A 525 3.40 -5.45 32.22
CA ALA A 525 2.60 -5.92 33.34
C ALA A 525 3.48 -5.98 34.57
N ALA A 526 2.98 -5.44 35.68
CA ALA A 526 3.67 -5.45 36.97
C ALA A 526 2.73 -5.97 38.06
N GLN A 527 3.32 -6.67 39.02
CA GLN A 527 2.63 -7.23 40.17
C GLN A 527 3.39 -6.87 41.44
N VAL A 528 2.68 -6.32 42.44
CA VAL A 528 3.24 -6.00 43.74
C VAL A 528 2.41 -6.67 44.84
N THR A 529 3.06 -7.51 45.63
CA THR A 529 2.48 -8.02 46.88
C THR A 529 2.75 -7.01 47.98
N VAL A 530 1.69 -6.48 48.61
CA VAL A 530 1.85 -5.53 49.72
C VAL A 530 2.28 -6.30 50.98
N PRO A 531 3.45 -5.99 51.57
CA PRO A 531 3.95 -6.71 52.74
C PRO A 531 3.01 -6.56 53.95
N ASP A 532 3.03 -7.57 54.83
CA ASP A 532 2.25 -7.62 56.09
C ASP A 532 0.73 -7.47 55.93
N CYS A 533 0.19 -7.72 54.72
CA CYS A 533 -1.22 -7.55 54.38
C CYS A 533 -1.96 -8.87 54.06
N GLU A 534 -1.41 -10.02 54.45
CA GLU A 534 -1.95 -11.35 54.15
C GLU A 534 -3.39 -11.57 54.63
N LYS A 535 -3.81 -10.84 55.68
CA LYS A 535 -5.17 -10.87 56.24
C LYS A 535 -6.05 -9.71 55.76
N ALA A 536 -5.56 -8.81 54.90
CA ALA A 536 -6.30 -7.63 54.43
C ALA A 536 -7.45 -7.99 53.50
N VAL A 537 -7.24 -9.00 52.65
CA VAL A 537 -8.25 -9.63 51.80
C VAL A 537 -8.01 -11.14 51.87
N GLY A 538 -8.87 -11.86 52.58
CA GLY A 538 -8.73 -13.31 52.80
C GLY A 538 -10.00 -14.06 52.49
N GLY A 539 -9.86 -15.27 51.93
CA GLY A 539 -10.97 -16.19 51.66
C GLY A 539 -10.70 -17.55 52.30
N HIS A 540 -11.70 -18.10 53.01
CA HIS A 540 -11.63 -19.46 53.54
C HIS A 540 -12.80 -20.29 53.00
N LEU A 541 -12.47 -21.38 52.32
CA LEU A 541 -13.44 -22.40 51.94
C LEU A 541 -13.68 -23.31 53.15
N LYS A 542 -14.91 -23.32 53.65
CA LYS A 542 -15.37 -24.16 54.77
C LYS A 542 -16.57 -24.99 54.32
N GLU A 543 -17.05 -25.91 55.14
CA GLU A 543 -18.29 -26.66 54.85
C GLU A 543 -19.50 -25.75 54.63
N ILE A 544 -19.49 -24.55 55.23
CA ILE A 544 -20.50 -23.51 55.03
C ILE A 544 -20.34 -22.69 53.74
N GLY A 545 -19.36 -23.04 52.89
CA GLY A 545 -19.03 -22.32 51.66
C GLY A 545 -17.81 -21.39 51.80
N LEU A 546 -17.68 -20.49 50.83
CA LEU A 546 -16.59 -19.52 50.76
C LEU A 546 -16.91 -18.30 51.64
N THR A 547 -16.06 -18.05 52.64
CA THR A 547 -16.16 -16.88 53.54
C THR A 547 -15.06 -15.89 53.21
N PHE A 548 -15.42 -14.60 53.04
CA PHE A 548 -14.46 -13.52 52.80
C PHE A 548 -14.28 -12.64 54.04
N HIS A 549 -13.05 -12.21 54.28
CA HIS A 549 -12.69 -11.24 55.31
C HIS A 549 -11.97 -10.06 54.65
N PHE A 550 -12.44 -8.85 54.96
CA PHE A 550 -11.88 -7.59 54.47
C PHE A 550 -11.50 -6.71 55.65
N MET A 551 -10.29 -6.17 55.67
CA MET A 551 -9.88 -5.17 56.67
C MET A 551 -10.48 -3.80 56.37
N ASN A 552 -10.89 -3.07 57.41
CA ASN A 552 -11.46 -1.72 57.26
C ASN A 552 -10.50 -0.71 56.60
N GLN A 553 -9.19 -0.93 56.71
CA GLN A 553 -8.15 -0.06 56.14
C GLN A 553 -7.80 -0.37 54.68
N LEU A 554 -8.51 -1.30 54.02
CA LEU A 554 -8.20 -1.76 52.67
C LEU A 554 -8.06 -0.62 51.62
N PRO A 555 -8.93 0.41 51.56
CA PRO A 555 -8.75 1.53 50.62
C PRO A 555 -7.43 2.29 50.79
N MET A 556 -6.98 2.48 52.04
CA MET A 556 -5.72 3.15 52.36
C MET A 556 -4.52 2.30 51.97
N LEU A 557 -4.57 0.99 52.23
CA LEU A 557 -3.48 0.07 51.88
C LEU A 557 -3.27 0.00 50.36
N ILE A 558 -4.36 -0.07 49.59
CA ILE A 558 -4.30 -0.07 48.13
C ILE A 558 -3.72 1.25 47.60
N SER A 559 -4.32 2.37 47.99
CA SER A 559 -3.92 3.68 47.47
C SER A 559 -2.48 4.04 47.82
N ASN A 560 -1.99 3.71 49.02
CA ASN A 560 -0.60 4.01 49.43
C ASN A 560 0.47 3.23 48.66
N ASN A 561 0.13 2.07 48.08
CA ASN A 561 1.09 1.24 47.34
C ASN A 561 0.93 1.37 45.81
N LEU A 562 -0.22 1.86 45.35
CA LEU A 562 -0.52 2.01 43.92
C LEU A 562 0.46 2.95 43.20
N GLU A 563 0.79 4.10 43.78
CA GLU A 563 1.63 5.11 43.12
C GLU A 563 3.02 4.57 42.73
N ASN A 564 3.62 3.74 43.59
CA ASN A 564 4.90 3.08 43.28
C ASN A 564 4.77 2.11 42.10
N CYS A 565 3.65 1.36 42.02
CA CYS A 565 3.38 0.44 40.91
C CYS A 565 3.25 1.20 39.59
N LEU A 566 2.53 2.34 39.61
CA LEU A 566 2.38 3.21 38.44
C LEU A 566 3.72 3.78 38.00
N LEU A 567 4.53 4.30 38.94
CA LEU A 567 5.85 4.83 38.64
C LEU A 567 6.75 3.77 38.00
N GLU A 568 6.70 2.53 38.46
CA GLU A 568 7.48 1.43 37.87
C GLU A 568 6.98 1.05 36.47
N ALA A 569 5.66 0.89 36.30
CA ALA A 569 5.04 0.51 35.03
C ALA A 569 5.24 1.57 33.93
N PHE A 570 5.13 2.86 34.27
CA PHE A 570 5.23 3.97 33.33
C PHE A 570 6.63 4.57 33.19
N LYS A 571 7.61 4.10 33.99
CA LYS A 571 9.02 4.55 33.89
C LYS A 571 9.59 4.49 32.47
N PRO A 572 9.37 3.43 31.67
CA PRO A 572 9.88 3.37 30.29
C PRO A 572 9.24 4.41 29.36
N LEU A 573 8.05 4.88 29.70
CA LEU A 573 7.24 5.82 28.90
C LEU A 573 7.44 7.28 29.32
N GLY A 574 8.08 7.54 30.47
CA GLY A 574 8.32 8.88 30.99
C GLY A 574 7.05 9.60 31.48
N ILE A 575 5.93 8.89 31.65
CA ILE A 575 4.66 9.47 32.12
C ILE A 575 4.71 9.60 33.64
N THR A 576 4.39 10.80 34.13
CA THR A 576 4.36 11.12 35.57
C THR A 576 3.07 11.82 36.01
N ASP A 577 2.25 12.33 35.08
CA ASP A 577 0.90 12.80 35.37
C ASP A 577 -0.13 11.71 35.06
N TRP A 578 -0.76 11.19 36.12
CA TRP A 578 -1.76 10.13 36.03
C TRP A 578 -3.07 10.55 35.34
N ASN A 579 -3.22 11.86 35.06
CA ASN A 579 -4.32 12.37 34.25
C ASN A 579 -4.02 12.36 32.74
N GLU A 580 -2.82 11.98 32.32
CA GLU A 580 -2.48 11.78 30.90
C GLU A 580 -2.79 10.36 30.41
N VAL A 581 -3.20 9.47 31.31
CA VAL A 581 -3.61 8.09 30.98
C VAL A 581 -5.11 7.87 31.21
N PHE A 582 -5.70 6.91 30.49
CA PHE A 582 -7.05 6.41 30.79
C PHE A 582 -6.99 5.31 31.85
N TRP A 583 -8.08 5.12 32.58
CA TRP A 583 -8.10 4.22 33.73
C TRP A 583 -9.15 3.12 33.58
N VAL A 584 -8.70 1.89 33.70
CA VAL A 584 -9.55 0.69 33.83
C VAL A 584 -9.32 0.13 35.23
N SER A 585 -9.99 0.73 36.22
CA SER A 585 -9.83 0.33 37.62
C SER A 585 -10.87 -0.70 38.04
N HIS A 586 -10.42 -1.79 38.66
CA HIS A 586 -11.31 -2.64 39.45
C HIS A 586 -11.92 -1.79 40.58
N PRO A 587 -13.26 -1.69 40.69
CA PRO A 587 -13.88 -0.77 41.63
C PRO A 587 -13.77 -1.27 43.07
N GLY A 588 -13.99 -2.57 43.30
CA GLY A 588 -14.07 -3.17 44.64
C GLY A 588 -15.27 -2.66 45.43
N ASN A 589 -15.20 -1.41 45.89
CA ASN A 589 -16.27 -0.61 46.45
C ASN A 589 -16.01 0.90 46.22
N TRP A 590 -16.99 1.75 46.50
CA TRP A 590 -16.87 3.21 46.35
C TRP A 590 -15.66 3.82 47.08
N GLY A 591 -15.40 3.38 48.30
CA GLY A 591 -14.31 3.92 49.13
C GLY A 591 -12.91 3.66 48.57
N ILE A 592 -12.72 2.57 47.82
CA ILE A 592 -11.45 2.28 47.14
C ILE A 592 -11.23 3.26 45.98
N MET A 593 -12.25 3.48 45.15
CA MET A 593 -12.17 4.44 44.04
C MET A 593 -11.91 5.87 44.54
N ASP A 594 -12.62 6.30 45.60
CA ASP A 594 -12.41 7.61 46.21
C ASP A 594 -10.99 7.77 46.80
N ALA A 595 -10.46 6.70 47.42
CA ALA A 595 -9.11 6.71 47.97
C ALA A 595 -8.04 6.78 46.88
N ILE A 596 -8.23 6.06 45.76
CA ILE A 596 -7.34 6.12 44.60
C ILE A 596 -7.37 7.51 44.00
N GLU A 597 -8.54 8.04 43.64
CA GLU A 597 -8.69 9.38 43.06
C GLU A 597 -7.99 10.45 43.90
N LYS A 598 -8.20 10.42 45.21
CA LYS A 598 -7.60 11.38 46.14
C LYS A 598 -6.08 11.23 46.23
N LYS A 599 -5.57 10.00 46.30
CA LYS A 599 -4.15 9.73 46.56
C LYS A 599 -3.27 10.09 45.37
N VAL A 600 -3.69 9.68 44.17
CA VAL A 600 -2.93 9.92 42.93
C VAL A 600 -3.39 11.19 42.18
N GLY A 601 -4.28 11.98 42.77
CA GLY A 601 -4.70 13.28 42.22
C GLY A 601 -5.44 13.18 40.89
N LEU A 602 -6.28 12.14 40.72
CA LEU A 602 -7.06 11.97 39.50
C LEU A 602 -8.26 12.93 39.47
N LYS A 603 -8.53 13.47 38.28
CA LYS A 603 -9.80 14.14 38.00
C LYS A 603 -10.94 13.12 38.02
N GLN A 604 -12.13 13.53 38.47
CA GLN A 604 -13.28 12.62 38.67
C GLN A 604 -13.69 11.86 37.40
N GLU A 605 -13.49 12.45 36.22
CA GLU A 605 -13.81 11.79 34.96
C GLU A 605 -12.96 10.54 34.69
N LYS A 606 -11.81 10.39 35.37
CA LYS A 606 -10.88 9.27 35.11
C LYS A 606 -11.42 7.92 35.53
N LEU A 607 -12.18 7.84 36.62
CA LEU A 607 -12.81 6.59 37.08
C LEU A 607 -14.28 6.50 36.66
N ARG A 608 -14.76 7.34 35.72
CA ARG A 608 -16.18 7.39 35.32
C ARG A 608 -16.73 6.03 34.88
N SER A 609 -15.94 5.28 34.11
CA SER A 609 -16.32 3.95 33.61
C SER A 609 -16.31 2.91 34.73
N SER A 610 -15.33 2.93 35.62
CA SER A 610 -15.31 2.08 36.82
C SER A 610 -16.52 2.33 37.71
N ARG A 611 -16.88 3.59 37.92
CA ARG A 611 -18.06 4.00 38.72
C ARG A 611 -19.36 3.59 38.04
N HIS A 612 -19.47 3.76 36.72
CA HIS A 612 -20.65 3.36 35.95
C HIS A 612 -20.85 1.85 35.99
N VAL A 613 -19.82 1.05 35.66
CA VAL A 613 -19.91 -0.42 35.67
C VAL A 613 -20.24 -0.95 37.06
N PHE A 614 -19.64 -0.38 38.11
CA PHE A 614 -20.00 -0.76 39.49
C PHE A 614 -21.45 -0.41 39.84
N GLY A 615 -21.95 0.74 39.38
CA GLY A 615 -23.34 1.15 39.59
C GLY A 615 -24.36 0.26 38.89
N GLU A 616 -24.07 -0.14 37.64
CA GLU A 616 -24.98 -0.96 36.82
C GLU A 616 -24.91 -2.45 37.16
N TYR A 617 -23.71 -2.99 37.38
CA TYR A 617 -23.47 -4.44 37.46
C TYR A 617 -22.95 -4.90 38.82
N GLY A 618 -22.59 -3.99 39.73
CA GLY A 618 -21.93 -4.33 40.98
C GLY A 618 -20.47 -4.78 40.80
N ASN A 619 -19.89 -5.37 41.84
CA ASN A 619 -18.56 -5.98 41.78
C ASN A 619 -18.69 -7.47 41.41
N MET A 620 -18.33 -7.79 40.17
CA MET A 620 -18.33 -9.14 39.59
C MET A 620 -16.97 -9.83 39.76
N MET A 621 -16.22 -9.49 40.81
CA MET A 621 -14.85 -9.95 41.05
C MET A 621 -13.95 -9.58 39.85
N SER A 622 -12.99 -10.44 39.48
CA SER A 622 -12.01 -10.19 38.41
C SER A 622 -12.64 -9.80 37.06
N ALA A 623 -13.84 -10.30 36.75
CA ALA A 623 -14.53 -9.96 35.50
C ALA A 623 -14.87 -8.47 35.39
N THR A 624 -15.01 -7.75 36.51
CA THR A 624 -15.41 -6.33 36.53
C THR A 624 -14.47 -5.46 35.69
N VAL A 625 -13.16 -5.75 35.71
CA VAL A 625 -12.15 -4.99 34.96
C VAL A 625 -12.40 -5.04 33.45
N LEU A 626 -12.82 -6.20 32.92
CA LEU A 626 -13.12 -6.37 31.51
C LEU A 626 -14.37 -5.57 31.09
N PHE A 627 -15.36 -5.47 31.97
CA PHE A 627 -16.55 -4.64 31.73
C PHE A 627 -16.20 -3.15 31.75
N VAL A 628 -15.31 -2.72 32.65
CA VAL A 628 -14.81 -1.33 32.66
C VAL A 628 -14.07 -1.02 31.37
N MET A 629 -13.20 -1.92 30.91
CA MET A 629 -12.45 -1.75 29.67
C MET A 629 -13.38 -1.63 28.45
N ASP A 630 -14.41 -2.47 28.37
CA ASP A 630 -15.41 -2.42 27.30
C ASP A 630 -16.27 -1.14 27.36
N ASP A 631 -16.62 -0.65 28.55
CA ASP A 631 -17.32 0.62 28.73
C ASP A 631 -16.48 1.82 28.27
N VAL A 632 -15.19 1.88 28.66
CA VAL A 632 -14.24 2.91 28.16
C VAL A 632 -14.19 2.91 26.64
N ARG A 633 -14.04 1.73 26.04
CA ARG A 633 -13.98 1.54 24.58
C ARG A 633 -15.25 2.04 23.89
N LYS A 634 -16.42 1.62 24.37
CA LYS A 634 -17.73 2.01 23.80
C LYS A 634 -18.01 3.50 23.93
N ARG A 635 -17.72 4.09 25.09
CA ARG A 635 -17.89 5.54 25.33
C ARG A 635 -16.96 6.37 24.45
N SER A 636 -15.70 5.98 24.34
CA SER A 636 -14.73 6.67 23.50
C SER A 636 -15.19 6.74 22.04
N ALA A 637 -15.71 5.63 21.52
CA ALA A 637 -16.28 5.57 20.17
C ALA A 637 -17.52 6.48 20.04
N ALA A 638 -18.46 6.42 21.00
CA ALA A 638 -19.67 7.22 20.99
C ALA A 638 -19.40 8.74 21.10
N GLU A 639 -18.37 9.13 21.84
CA GLU A 639 -17.92 10.52 22.00
C GLU A 639 -17.02 11.01 20.85
N GLY A 640 -16.71 10.15 19.85
CA GLY A 640 -15.84 10.52 18.73
C GLY A 640 -14.40 10.83 19.16
N ARG A 641 -13.91 10.19 20.22
CA ARG A 641 -12.55 10.38 20.73
C ARG A 641 -11.50 9.85 19.75
N ALA A 642 -10.30 10.41 19.81
CA ALA A 642 -9.19 10.04 18.92
C ALA A 642 -8.65 8.61 19.14
N THR A 643 -8.91 8.01 20.30
CA THR A 643 -8.51 6.64 20.65
C THR A 643 -9.67 5.93 21.36
N THR A 644 -9.63 4.61 21.42
CA THR A 644 -10.57 3.78 22.20
C THR A 644 -10.32 3.82 23.72
N GLY A 645 -9.31 4.58 24.17
CA GLY A 645 -8.96 4.79 25.57
C GLY A 645 -9.20 6.24 26.00
N ASP A 646 -10.43 6.73 25.88
CA ASP A 646 -10.85 8.10 26.22
C ASP A 646 -10.10 9.22 25.46
N GLY A 647 -9.59 8.92 24.26
CA GLY A 647 -8.79 9.86 23.47
C GLY A 647 -7.33 9.97 23.92
N LEU A 648 -6.91 9.13 24.88
CA LEU A 648 -5.54 9.05 25.38
C LEU A 648 -4.83 7.85 24.78
N GLU A 649 -3.53 7.97 24.63
CA GLU A 649 -2.70 6.94 24.01
C GLU A 649 -2.40 5.78 24.95
N TRP A 650 -2.23 6.09 26.23
CA TRP A 650 -1.84 5.14 27.26
C TRP A 650 -2.94 5.00 28.30
N GLY A 651 -3.05 3.80 28.85
CA GLY A 651 -3.97 3.53 29.94
C GLY A 651 -3.35 2.59 30.95
N VAL A 652 -3.94 2.58 32.14
CA VAL A 652 -3.61 1.60 33.17
C VAL A 652 -4.84 0.75 33.43
N LEU A 653 -4.64 -0.57 33.37
CA LEU A 653 -5.58 -1.55 33.90
C LEU A 653 -5.10 -1.96 35.28
N PHE A 654 -5.97 -1.79 36.28
CA PHE A 654 -5.64 -1.99 37.68
C PHE A 654 -6.58 -2.99 38.34
N GLY A 655 -6.01 -3.98 39.03
CA GLY A 655 -6.72 -5.00 39.80
C GLY A 655 -6.07 -5.29 41.14
N PHE A 656 -6.86 -5.83 42.09
CA PHE A 656 -6.37 -6.28 43.39
C PHE A 656 -7.14 -7.51 43.90
N GLY A 657 -6.47 -8.38 44.67
CA GLY A 657 -7.04 -9.67 45.10
C GLY A 657 -6.58 -10.16 46.49
N PRO A 658 -6.95 -11.41 46.87
CA PRO A 658 -6.55 -12.03 48.14
C PRO A 658 -5.03 -12.05 48.34
N GLY A 659 -4.59 -11.86 49.59
CA GLY A 659 -3.17 -11.64 49.92
C GLY A 659 -2.65 -10.23 49.61
N LEU A 660 -3.56 -9.31 49.26
CA LEU A 660 -3.30 -7.94 48.80
C LEU A 660 -2.19 -7.84 47.76
N THR A 661 -2.42 -8.51 46.64
CA THR A 661 -1.65 -8.31 45.41
C THR A 661 -2.29 -7.19 44.60
N ILE A 662 -1.47 -6.24 44.15
CA ILE A 662 -1.85 -5.20 43.19
C ILE A 662 -1.24 -5.57 41.84
N GLU A 663 -2.07 -5.58 40.80
CA GLU A 663 -1.67 -5.81 39.41
C GLU A 663 -1.95 -4.56 38.58
N THR A 664 -0.96 -4.14 37.79
CA THR A 664 -1.08 -3.05 36.82
C THR A 664 -0.60 -3.52 35.46
N VAL A 665 -1.41 -3.30 34.43
CA VAL A 665 -1.16 -3.63 33.02
C VAL A 665 -1.24 -2.39 32.16
#